data_AF-A0A956YJC4-F1
#
_entry.id   AF-A0A956YJC4-F1
#
_cell.length_a   1.000
_cell.length_b   1.000
_cell.length_c   1.000
_cell.angle_alpha   90.00
_cell.angle_beta   90.00
_cell.angle_gamma   90.00
#
_symmetry.space_group_name_H-M   'P 1'
#
loop_
_entity.id
_entity.type
_entity.pdbx_description
1 polymer ?
#
loop_
_entity_poly.entity_id
_entity_poly.type
_entity_poly.pdbx_seq_one_letter_code
_entity_poly.pdbx_strand_id
1 'polypeptide(L)'
;MLQISCLGGFVAALNGRSLTNFHSSKAQALLIYLAVAGGRHTRAHLAGLLWPDFSETRARRNLSQTLSTLRKLLDAPQAPPFFEADSHTVQLRPENVQVDVRQMAEVLTAVSQHPHPSLPTCPGCTQKLQTAVALSQGSFLPQFSIEDSNLFEDWLTRQRERTFQQTIQAHTQLSRCLAAQRRSDEAMQVTRQLLAIAPWLENAHQQLMRLLAQAGQRTQALAQYDHLTEQLMAELGVGPSAETDALYDQILAGTLGEVHVGEAVLQPARPAPFMPPFVPPHVTGRQAELAQIEAWLQQNSAVRMALVGMGGIGKSTLAAQAGRQFAHQFADGVLWGNSRTSPAQNILDVWAQAYDHDFSSITDLDSKATAVRGLLADKNVLIILDNVENAAEVRPLLPTGKQCAVLLTSRSADVAAALASHTLPLVELSSAAYQQVMRQIVGEARLTASPEEALAAQTIGQRLHHLPLAVEIAAQLLKARPRLTLAAMAERLADAQQRLGLKINDQAVRTSFELSWEGLTAVSRTTFAVMGLFGGRPFTAEALAAATGQDAWAAEDTLYTLTALSLVNESGEMRYQQHPLLADFAAEKLAAMPNAHATAIGQMADYYTQFGQTHANSLAHLAPEWENVLGAVTAVHQQQDWQRVLSLTAAYGRSWFGYNRFNDAQMAYALAETAAQASNNNAQLAHTLMNWAEVGIEQSDYDTAWARLETALHHFHQLEDGAGIAKTNYFRAFILFDQGQYADAEKLLLDSQHIQHQLGDQHGEAATLDLLGSVYFEIDENTERARQFAESAYQLQTKLQNQTGQIPVLRLLSHIDIREQQLDTAEAFVQKAIQLSRSLNNLSELAASFFLLIAIYRKRETFAEFFPVAEETVQIFQRLGNKRFEAATLRQIALVNMVTEQYEAAKTTLMEVLARFREIEERYGYGLVLTDLGDVHQKLGDPEASRQAWLEAKQIADFLGHAHLQAQVEARLNGRLQIN
;
A
#
# COMPACT_ATOMS: atom_id res chain seq x y z
N MET A 1 -27.90 9.66 -27.99
CA MET A 1 -26.94 8.95 -27.14
C MET A 1 -26.41 7.71 -27.84
N LEU A 2 -25.09 7.53 -27.84
CA LEU A 2 -24.42 6.34 -28.32
C LEU A 2 -24.22 5.38 -27.15
N GLN A 3 -24.69 4.16 -27.28
CA GLN A 3 -24.53 3.09 -26.30
C GLN A 3 -23.56 2.05 -26.88
N ILE A 4 -22.53 1.71 -26.13
CA ILE A 4 -21.54 0.71 -26.49
C ILE A 4 -21.51 -0.33 -25.38
N SER A 5 -21.77 -1.57 -25.75
CA SER A 5 -21.57 -2.73 -24.90
C SER A 5 -20.35 -3.50 -25.38
N CYS A 6 -19.46 -3.82 -24.44
CA CYS A 6 -18.28 -4.63 -24.67
C CYS A 6 -18.26 -5.88 -23.77
N LEU A 7 -19.10 -5.95 -22.74
CA LEU A 7 -19.27 -7.09 -21.84
C LEU A 7 -20.20 -8.12 -22.47
N GLY A 8 -19.68 -9.29 -22.85
CA GLY A 8 -20.43 -10.31 -23.59
C GLY A 8 -20.37 -10.17 -25.12
N GLY A 9 -19.57 -9.24 -25.64
CA GLY A 9 -19.40 -9.00 -27.09
C GLY A 9 -19.53 -7.52 -27.45
N PHE A 10 -19.14 -7.16 -28.67
CA PHE A 10 -19.27 -5.78 -29.13
C PHE A 10 -20.66 -5.53 -29.70
N VAL A 11 -21.40 -4.61 -29.06
CA VAL A 11 -22.66 -4.08 -29.58
C VAL A 11 -22.60 -2.56 -29.49
N ALA A 12 -22.90 -1.87 -30.59
CA ALA A 12 -23.02 -0.41 -30.58
C ALA A 12 -24.39 0.00 -31.12
N ALA A 13 -25.05 0.94 -30.46
CA ALA A 13 -26.35 1.47 -30.86
C ALA A 13 -26.40 2.99 -30.71
N LEU A 14 -26.88 3.68 -31.74
CA LEU A 14 -27.08 5.12 -31.73
C LEU A 14 -28.57 5.43 -31.67
N ASN A 15 -29.05 6.03 -30.59
CA ASN A 15 -30.47 6.34 -30.37
C ASN A 15 -31.38 5.09 -30.56
N GLY A 16 -30.95 3.93 -30.07
CA GLY A 16 -31.67 2.65 -30.21
C GLY A 16 -31.50 1.93 -31.55
N ARG A 17 -30.81 2.54 -32.54
CA ARG A 17 -30.49 1.89 -33.82
C ARG A 17 -29.13 1.20 -33.75
N SER A 18 -29.09 -0.11 -33.98
CA SER A 18 -27.84 -0.89 -34.02
C SER A 18 -26.90 -0.40 -35.13
N LEU A 19 -25.62 -0.29 -34.81
CA LEU A 19 -24.53 0.05 -35.71
C LEU A 19 -23.81 -1.24 -36.10
N THR A 20 -24.08 -1.74 -37.31
CA THR A 20 -23.49 -2.99 -37.83
C THR A 20 -22.55 -2.79 -39.02
N ASN A 21 -22.61 -1.62 -39.67
CA ASN A 21 -21.88 -1.33 -40.91
C ASN A 21 -20.49 -0.71 -40.67
N PHE A 22 -19.65 -1.35 -39.86
CA PHE A 22 -18.24 -0.94 -39.73
C PHE A 22 -17.46 -1.34 -40.98
N HIS A 23 -16.76 -0.38 -41.59
CA HIS A 23 -16.00 -0.62 -42.83
C HIS A 23 -14.72 -1.46 -42.63
N SER A 24 -14.26 -1.64 -41.39
CA SER A 24 -13.13 -2.51 -41.04
C SER A 24 -13.12 -2.84 -39.53
N SER A 25 -12.47 -3.95 -39.15
CA SER A 25 -12.23 -4.29 -37.74
C SER A 25 -11.42 -3.22 -37.01
N LYS A 26 -10.52 -2.52 -37.71
CA LYS A 26 -9.75 -1.39 -37.15
C LYS A 26 -10.60 -0.15 -36.86
N ALA A 27 -11.66 0.08 -37.63
CA ALA A 27 -12.64 1.12 -37.31
C ALA A 27 -13.41 0.78 -36.04
N GLN A 28 -13.81 -0.48 -35.89
CA GLN A 28 -14.45 -0.99 -34.69
C GLN A 28 -13.53 -0.90 -33.47
N ALA A 29 -12.27 -1.33 -33.60
CA ALA A 29 -11.26 -1.22 -32.54
C ALA A 29 -10.95 0.22 -32.13
N LEU A 30 -10.86 1.16 -33.09
CA LEU A 30 -10.67 2.56 -32.76
C LEU A 30 -11.83 3.11 -31.92
N LEU A 31 -13.07 2.78 -32.29
CA LEU A 31 -14.24 3.21 -31.52
C LEU A 31 -14.26 2.57 -30.13
N ILE A 32 -13.99 1.26 -30.04
CA ILE A 32 -13.86 0.52 -28.77
C ILE A 32 -12.81 1.18 -27.88
N TYR A 33 -11.61 1.42 -28.40
CA TYR A 33 -10.51 1.99 -27.64
C TYR A 33 -10.86 3.38 -27.11
N LEU A 34 -11.31 4.30 -27.97
CA LEU A 34 -11.68 5.65 -27.57
C LEU A 34 -12.84 5.68 -26.56
N ALA A 35 -13.75 4.72 -26.66
CA ALA A 35 -14.88 4.59 -25.74
C ALA A 35 -14.46 4.04 -24.38
N VAL A 36 -13.63 2.99 -24.35
CA VAL A 36 -13.24 2.29 -23.12
C VAL A 36 -12.12 3.03 -22.39
N ALA A 37 -11.06 3.46 -23.10
CA ALA A 37 -9.96 4.20 -22.50
C ALA A 37 -10.42 5.60 -22.05
N GLY A 38 -11.32 6.23 -22.81
CA GLY A 38 -11.84 7.56 -22.51
C GLY A 38 -10.78 8.67 -22.56
N GLY A 39 -11.21 9.92 -22.41
CA GLY A 39 -10.29 11.06 -22.48
C GLY A 39 -9.85 11.43 -23.90
N ARG A 40 -8.85 12.32 -23.99
CA ARG A 40 -8.21 12.68 -25.28
C ARG A 40 -7.03 11.76 -25.52
N HIS A 41 -6.78 11.44 -26.78
CA HIS A 41 -5.64 10.63 -27.19
C HIS A 41 -4.91 11.29 -28.36
N THR A 42 -3.59 11.14 -28.42
CA THR A 42 -2.82 11.66 -29.55
C THR A 42 -3.08 10.84 -30.81
N ARG A 43 -3.06 11.51 -31.96
CA ARG A 43 -3.19 10.85 -33.27
C ARG A 43 -2.01 9.92 -33.56
N ALA A 44 -0.83 10.17 -32.98
CA ALA A 44 0.32 9.31 -33.16
C ALA A 44 0.14 8.00 -32.38
N HIS A 45 -0.29 8.09 -31.12
CA HIS A 45 -0.63 6.93 -30.28
C HIS A 45 -1.68 6.05 -30.96
N LEU A 46 -2.82 6.62 -31.35
CA LEU A 46 -3.90 5.85 -32.01
C LEU A 46 -3.44 5.24 -33.35
N ALA A 47 -2.55 5.92 -34.07
CA ALA A 47 -2.00 5.42 -35.31
C ALA A 47 -1.04 4.24 -35.08
N GLY A 48 -0.14 4.34 -34.10
CA GLY A 48 0.78 3.26 -33.75
C GLY A 48 0.07 2.07 -33.09
N LEU A 49 -0.95 2.34 -32.25
CA LEU A 49 -1.77 1.33 -31.59
C LEU A 49 -2.50 0.42 -32.60
N LEU A 50 -2.97 0.94 -33.73
CA LEU A 50 -3.77 0.17 -34.69
C LEU A 50 -3.00 -0.24 -35.96
N TRP A 51 -1.89 0.44 -36.27
CA TRP A 51 -1.05 0.16 -37.43
C TRP A 51 0.44 0.17 -37.06
N PRO A 52 0.88 -0.70 -36.14
CA PRO A 52 2.25 -0.66 -35.60
C PRO A 52 3.33 -0.93 -36.65
N ASP A 53 3.00 -1.68 -37.71
CA ASP A 53 3.95 -2.04 -38.77
C ASP A 53 4.01 -1.01 -39.92
N PHE A 54 3.24 0.07 -39.83
CA PHE A 54 3.19 1.11 -40.86
C PHE A 54 4.08 2.30 -40.48
N SER A 55 4.65 2.97 -41.48
CA SER A 55 5.33 4.25 -41.22
C SER A 55 4.34 5.26 -40.64
N GLU A 56 4.83 6.14 -39.75
CA GLU A 56 4.00 7.12 -39.04
C GLU A 56 3.09 7.93 -39.98
N THR A 57 3.60 8.38 -41.12
CA THR A 57 2.82 9.13 -42.13
C THR A 57 1.68 8.29 -42.72
N ARG A 58 1.91 7.00 -42.95
CA ARG A 58 0.91 6.08 -43.51
C ARG A 58 -0.09 5.66 -42.44
N ALA A 59 0.35 5.39 -41.22
CA ALA A 59 -0.50 5.08 -40.08
C ALA A 59 -1.44 6.25 -39.75
N ARG A 60 -0.92 7.50 -39.67
CA ARG A 60 -1.75 8.70 -39.48
C ARG A 60 -2.76 8.92 -40.60
N ARG A 61 -2.40 8.61 -41.85
CA ARG A 61 -3.33 8.68 -42.99
C ARG A 61 -4.47 7.67 -42.84
N ASN A 62 -4.15 6.43 -42.47
CA ASN A 62 -5.15 5.40 -42.21
C ASN A 62 -6.06 5.78 -41.03
N LEU A 63 -5.50 6.36 -39.96
CA LEU A 63 -6.27 6.91 -38.84
C LEU A 63 -7.25 7.99 -39.32
N SER A 64 -6.80 8.96 -40.12
CA SER A 64 -7.66 10.01 -40.68
C SER A 64 -8.82 9.44 -41.50
N GLN A 65 -8.56 8.44 -42.34
CA GLN A 65 -9.59 7.77 -43.14
C GLN A 65 -10.59 7.00 -42.26
N THR A 66 -10.08 6.30 -41.25
CA THR A 66 -10.89 5.54 -40.29
C THR A 66 -11.79 6.47 -39.48
N LEU A 67 -11.26 7.59 -38.98
CA LEU A 67 -12.05 8.62 -38.28
C LEU A 67 -13.10 9.26 -39.17
N SER A 68 -12.77 9.57 -40.44
CA SER A 68 -13.76 10.10 -41.39
C SER A 68 -14.91 9.11 -41.60
N THR A 69 -14.61 7.83 -41.61
CA THR A 69 -15.59 6.76 -41.79
C THR A 69 -16.46 6.58 -40.56
N LEU A 70 -15.87 6.61 -39.35
CA LEU A 70 -16.62 6.59 -38.09
C LEU A 70 -17.50 7.82 -37.92
N ARG A 71 -17.03 9.01 -38.31
CA ARG A 71 -17.85 10.24 -38.33
C ARG A 71 -19.07 10.08 -39.21
N LYS A 72 -18.94 9.54 -40.43
CA LYS A 72 -20.09 9.26 -41.30
C LYS A 72 -21.09 8.26 -40.70
N LEU A 73 -20.60 7.32 -39.89
CA LEU A 73 -21.41 6.31 -39.23
C LEU A 73 -22.17 6.87 -38.01
N LEU A 74 -21.57 7.81 -37.28
CA LEU A 74 -22.08 8.33 -36.00
C LEU A 74 -22.73 9.71 -36.10
N ASP A 75 -22.26 10.59 -36.98
CA ASP A 75 -22.72 11.98 -37.07
C ASP A 75 -23.94 12.09 -38.00
N ALA A 76 -25.08 12.49 -37.43
CA ALA A 76 -26.25 12.92 -38.19
C ALA A 76 -26.22 14.46 -38.40
N PRO A 77 -26.82 15.01 -39.48
CA PRO A 77 -26.69 16.43 -39.85
C PRO A 77 -27.15 17.46 -38.80
N GLN A 78 -27.82 17.03 -37.72
CA GLN A 78 -28.38 17.89 -36.67
C GLN A 78 -27.97 17.47 -35.24
N ALA A 79 -27.00 16.56 -35.07
CA ALA A 79 -26.48 16.14 -33.76
C ALA A 79 -25.11 16.78 -33.47
N PRO A 80 -24.78 17.10 -32.20
CA PRO A 80 -23.42 17.51 -31.85
C PRO A 80 -22.41 16.41 -32.23
N PRO A 81 -21.21 16.77 -32.71
CA PRO A 81 -20.24 15.79 -33.19
C PRO A 81 -19.80 14.85 -32.06
N PHE A 82 -19.77 13.55 -32.33
CA PHE A 82 -19.31 12.56 -31.34
C PHE A 82 -17.81 12.63 -31.09
N PHE A 83 -17.05 13.05 -32.10
CA PHE A 83 -15.60 13.19 -32.02
C PHE A 83 -15.18 14.65 -31.88
N GLU A 84 -14.41 14.93 -30.84
CA GLU A 84 -13.59 16.13 -30.78
C GLU A 84 -12.21 15.77 -31.30
N ALA A 85 -11.81 16.34 -32.42
CA ALA A 85 -10.47 16.09 -32.96
C ALA A 85 -9.90 17.34 -33.62
N ASP A 86 -8.63 17.57 -33.36
CA ASP A 86 -7.81 18.61 -33.99
C ASP A 86 -6.65 17.97 -34.78
N SER A 87 -5.62 18.76 -35.09
CA SER A 87 -4.44 18.29 -35.82
C SER A 87 -3.58 17.28 -35.05
N HIS A 88 -3.75 17.16 -33.73
CA HIS A 88 -2.90 16.41 -32.81
C HIS A 88 -3.65 15.38 -31.97
N THR A 89 -4.92 15.62 -31.63
CA THR A 89 -5.69 14.78 -30.71
C THR A 89 -7.02 14.32 -31.28
N VAL A 90 -7.54 13.26 -30.69
CA VAL A 90 -8.87 12.72 -30.94
C VAL A 90 -9.46 12.28 -29.61
N GLN A 91 -10.70 12.66 -29.36
CA GLN A 91 -11.50 12.23 -28.22
C GLN A 91 -12.89 11.85 -28.70
N LEU A 92 -13.44 10.81 -28.07
CA LEU A 92 -14.87 10.55 -28.11
C LEU A 92 -15.53 11.32 -26.95
N ARG A 93 -16.47 12.22 -27.26
CA ARG A 93 -17.08 13.11 -26.25
C ARG A 93 -17.85 12.30 -25.20
N PRO A 94 -17.47 12.35 -23.91
CA PRO A 94 -18.07 11.48 -22.90
C PRO A 94 -19.55 11.78 -22.64
N GLU A 95 -19.97 13.04 -22.75
CA GLU A 95 -21.34 13.49 -22.46
C GLU A 95 -22.43 12.78 -23.29
N ASN A 96 -22.07 12.24 -24.46
CA ASN A 96 -23.02 11.62 -25.38
C ASN A 96 -22.83 10.10 -25.54
N VAL A 97 -21.94 9.49 -24.76
CA VAL A 97 -21.54 8.08 -24.91
C VAL A 97 -21.61 7.30 -23.59
N GLN A 98 -22.45 6.26 -23.58
CA GLN A 98 -22.50 5.27 -22.51
C GLN A 98 -21.71 4.03 -22.91
N VAL A 99 -20.87 3.54 -21.99
CA VAL A 99 -20.04 2.34 -22.17
C VAL A 99 -20.19 1.47 -20.93
N ASP A 100 -20.65 0.24 -21.11
CA ASP A 100 -20.95 -0.70 -20.01
C ASP A 100 -19.75 -0.96 -19.09
N VAL A 101 -18.54 -1.12 -19.62
CA VAL A 101 -17.32 -1.33 -18.82
C VAL A 101 -17.02 -0.13 -17.92
N ARG A 102 -17.16 1.10 -18.45
CA ARG A 102 -16.93 2.32 -17.66
C ARG A 102 -18.01 2.49 -16.61
N GLN A 103 -19.27 2.23 -16.97
CA GLN A 103 -20.38 2.26 -16.02
C GLN A 103 -20.17 1.26 -14.89
N MET A 104 -19.69 0.04 -15.18
CA MET A 104 -19.38 -0.95 -14.15
C MET A 104 -18.25 -0.47 -13.22
N ALA A 105 -17.17 0.09 -13.79
CA ALA A 105 -16.05 0.64 -13.01
C ALA A 105 -16.48 1.83 -12.13
N GLU A 106 -17.28 2.74 -12.67
CA GLU A 106 -17.86 3.90 -11.95
C GLU A 106 -18.76 3.44 -10.80
N VAL A 107 -19.62 2.44 -11.04
CA VAL A 107 -20.49 1.86 -10.03
C VAL A 107 -19.69 1.22 -8.90
N LEU A 108 -18.65 0.43 -9.21
CA LEU A 108 -17.78 -0.18 -8.20
C LEU A 108 -17.00 0.87 -7.41
N THR A 109 -16.50 1.92 -8.08
CA THR A 109 -15.85 3.07 -7.43
C THR A 109 -16.82 3.81 -6.51
N ALA A 110 -18.06 4.01 -6.96
CA ALA A 110 -19.12 4.62 -6.17
C ALA A 110 -19.62 3.73 -5.02
N VAL A 111 -19.30 2.43 -5.02
CA VAL A 111 -19.53 1.52 -3.88
C VAL A 111 -18.38 1.61 -2.88
N SER A 112 -17.13 1.67 -3.35
CA SER A 112 -15.95 1.82 -2.48
C SER A 112 -15.86 3.20 -1.82
N GLN A 113 -16.33 4.25 -2.50
CA GLN A 113 -16.35 5.63 -1.97
C GLN A 113 -17.63 5.96 -1.19
N HIS A 114 -18.66 5.13 -1.25
CA HIS A 114 -19.89 5.39 -0.52
C HIS A 114 -19.68 5.15 0.98
N PRO A 115 -20.00 6.11 1.86
CA PRO A 115 -19.89 5.89 3.29
C PRO A 115 -20.98 4.91 3.75
N HIS A 116 -20.57 3.76 4.27
CA HIS A 116 -21.46 2.79 4.91
C HIS A 116 -20.77 2.12 6.11
N PRO A 117 -21.50 1.79 7.19
CA PRO A 117 -20.93 1.08 8.34
C PRO A 117 -20.50 -0.35 8.00
N SER A 118 -21.19 -0.98 7.05
CA SER A 118 -20.92 -2.35 6.59
C SER A 118 -21.52 -2.54 5.20
N LEU A 119 -20.70 -3.01 4.25
CA LEU A 119 -21.13 -3.21 2.86
C LEU A 119 -22.33 -4.18 2.75
N PRO A 120 -22.31 -5.37 3.41
CA PRO A 120 -23.42 -6.33 3.33
C PRO A 120 -24.79 -5.79 3.74
N THR A 121 -24.85 -4.83 4.66
CA THR A 121 -26.11 -4.28 5.17
C THR A 121 -26.52 -2.96 4.53
N CYS A 122 -25.74 -2.45 3.56
CA CYS A 122 -26.00 -1.16 2.90
C CYS A 122 -26.98 -1.32 1.70
N PRO A 123 -28.21 -0.77 1.77
CA PRO A 123 -29.16 -0.89 0.66
C PRO A 123 -28.69 -0.14 -0.60
N GLY A 124 -28.06 1.04 -0.41
CA GLY A 124 -27.55 1.86 -1.50
C GLY A 124 -26.42 1.18 -2.29
N CYS A 125 -25.49 0.50 -1.60
CA CYS A 125 -24.45 -0.28 -2.26
C CYS A 125 -24.99 -1.57 -2.87
N THR A 126 -26.00 -2.20 -2.27
CA THR A 126 -26.63 -3.39 -2.85
C THR A 126 -27.26 -3.08 -4.21
N GLN A 127 -28.00 -1.98 -4.33
CA GLN A 127 -28.60 -1.56 -5.61
C GLN A 127 -27.55 -1.23 -6.67
N LYS A 128 -26.45 -0.56 -6.26
CA LYS A 128 -25.29 -0.31 -7.14
C LYS A 128 -24.66 -1.62 -7.61
N LEU A 129 -24.39 -2.56 -6.69
CA LEU A 129 -23.81 -3.86 -7.03
C LEU A 129 -24.72 -4.71 -7.93
N GLN A 130 -26.04 -4.66 -7.75
CA GLN A 130 -27.00 -5.26 -8.70
C GLN A 130 -26.86 -4.65 -10.09
N THR A 131 -26.63 -3.34 -10.17
CA THR A 131 -26.39 -2.66 -11.45
C THR A 131 -25.08 -3.12 -12.08
N ALA A 132 -23.99 -3.25 -11.31
CA ALA A 132 -22.71 -3.77 -11.81
C ALA A 132 -22.83 -5.21 -12.35
N VAL A 133 -23.51 -6.10 -11.61
CA VAL A 133 -23.74 -7.48 -12.05
C VAL A 133 -24.64 -7.55 -13.29
N ALA A 134 -25.64 -6.67 -13.41
CA ALA A 134 -26.48 -6.60 -14.60
C ALA A 134 -25.73 -6.14 -15.86
N LEU A 135 -24.67 -5.33 -15.70
CA LEU A 135 -23.79 -4.89 -16.78
C LEU A 135 -22.84 -6.01 -17.25
N SER A 136 -22.43 -6.92 -16.36
CA SER A 136 -21.51 -8.03 -16.67
C SER A 136 -22.20 -9.19 -17.39
N GLN A 137 -22.55 -9.03 -18.66
CA GLN A 137 -23.21 -10.07 -19.47
C GLN A 137 -22.26 -11.12 -20.08
N GLY A 138 -20.97 -11.05 -19.77
CA GLY A 138 -19.95 -11.99 -20.21
C GLY A 138 -18.56 -11.35 -20.26
N SER A 139 -17.55 -12.11 -20.70
CA SER A 139 -16.18 -11.62 -20.82
C SER A 139 -16.09 -10.39 -21.74
N PHE A 140 -15.09 -9.53 -21.53
CA PHE A 140 -14.83 -8.39 -22.39
C PHE A 140 -14.42 -8.85 -23.79
N LEU A 141 -15.27 -8.58 -24.78
CA LEU A 141 -15.01 -8.82 -26.20
C LEU A 141 -14.40 -10.21 -26.50
N PRO A 142 -15.06 -11.33 -26.14
CA PRO A 142 -14.43 -12.67 -26.08
C PRO A 142 -13.90 -13.18 -27.43
N GLN A 143 -14.47 -12.72 -28.54
CA GLN A 143 -14.14 -13.16 -29.91
C GLN A 143 -13.54 -12.03 -30.77
N PHE A 144 -13.25 -10.87 -30.19
CA PHE A 144 -12.66 -9.76 -30.94
C PHE A 144 -11.13 -9.86 -30.91
N SER A 145 -10.49 -9.65 -32.07
CA SER A 145 -9.04 -9.55 -32.19
C SER A 145 -8.64 -8.79 -33.46
N ILE A 146 -7.42 -8.28 -33.48
CA ILE A 146 -6.71 -7.64 -34.58
C ILE A 146 -5.32 -8.27 -34.66
N GLU A 147 -5.22 -9.32 -35.48
CA GLU A 147 -4.00 -10.13 -35.63
C GLU A 147 -2.77 -9.34 -36.09
N ASP A 148 -2.96 -8.22 -36.80
CA ASP A 148 -1.89 -7.36 -37.31
C ASP A 148 -1.60 -6.15 -36.40
N SER A 149 -2.01 -6.19 -35.12
CA SER A 149 -1.62 -5.19 -34.12
C SER A 149 -1.40 -5.75 -32.71
N ASN A 150 -0.16 -6.15 -32.41
CA ASN A 150 0.21 -6.63 -31.07
C ASN A 150 -0.06 -5.62 -29.94
N LEU A 151 0.15 -4.32 -30.18
CA LEU A 151 -0.09 -3.29 -29.16
C LEU A 151 -1.56 -3.18 -28.77
N PHE A 152 -2.47 -3.37 -29.73
CA PHE A 152 -3.90 -3.40 -29.45
C PHE A 152 -4.30 -4.70 -28.74
N GLU A 153 -3.72 -5.84 -29.13
CA GLU A 153 -3.94 -7.13 -28.46
C GLU A 153 -3.46 -7.14 -27.00
N ASP A 154 -2.33 -6.50 -26.72
CA ASP A 154 -1.82 -6.33 -25.36
C ASP A 154 -2.76 -5.45 -24.52
N TRP A 155 -3.28 -4.36 -25.09
CA TRP A 155 -4.31 -3.56 -24.44
C TRP A 155 -5.59 -4.36 -24.21
N LEU A 156 -6.05 -5.11 -25.21
CA LEU A 156 -7.27 -5.92 -25.16
C LEU A 156 -7.18 -7.00 -24.07
N THR A 157 -6.04 -7.68 -23.97
CA THR A 157 -5.76 -8.69 -22.94
C THR A 157 -5.79 -8.08 -21.54
N ARG A 158 -5.20 -6.89 -21.36
CA ARG A 158 -5.26 -6.15 -20.08
C ARG A 158 -6.69 -5.78 -19.69
N GLN A 159 -7.49 -5.31 -20.65
CA GLN A 159 -8.89 -4.96 -20.39
C GLN A 159 -9.73 -6.20 -20.05
N ARG A 160 -9.47 -7.35 -20.69
CA ARG A 160 -10.10 -8.62 -20.34
C ARG A 160 -9.84 -9.01 -18.90
N GLU A 161 -8.59 -8.98 -18.47
CA GLU A 161 -8.20 -9.31 -17.10
C GLU A 161 -8.83 -8.34 -16.09
N ARG A 162 -8.70 -7.03 -16.32
CA ARG A 162 -9.29 -6.00 -15.44
C ARG A 162 -10.79 -6.20 -15.25
N THR A 163 -11.50 -6.38 -16.36
CA THR A 163 -12.95 -6.56 -16.37
C THR A 163 -13.37 -7.86 -15.70
N PHE A 164 -12.58 -8.92 -15.89
CA PHE A 164 -12.79 -10.21 -15.23
C PHE A 164 -12.71 -10.06 -13.70
N GLN A 165 -11.68 -9.38 -13.19
CA GLN A 165 -11.53 -9.09 -11.76
C GLN A 165 -12.68 -8.24 -11.21
N GLN A 166 -13.10 -7.21 -11.93
CA GLN A 166 -14.26 -6.38 -11.56
C GLN A 166 -15.57 -7.18 -11.51
N THR A 167 -15.74 -8.13 -12.43
CA THR A 167 -16.91 -9.01 -12.47
C THR A 167 -16.94 -9.94 -11.25
N ILE A 168 -15.80 -10.55 -10.91
CA ILE A 168 -15.66 -11.37 -9.69
C ILE A 168 -15.97 -10.53 -8.44
N GLN A 169 -15.41 -9.33 -8.35
CA GLN A 169 -15.63 -8.41 -7.24
C GLN A 169 -17.12 -8.08 -7.08
N ALA A 170 -17.79 -7.67 -8.15
CA ALA A 170 -19.19 -7.28 -8.14
C ALA A 170 -20.11 -8.43 -7.66
N HIS A 171 -19.94 -9.63 -8.23
CA HIS A 171 -20.75 -10.80 -7.86
C HIS A 171 -20.49 -11.25 -6.43
N THR A 172 -19.23 -11.29 -6.01
CA THR A 172 -18.85 -11.70 -4.65
C THR A 172 -19.45 -10.76 -3.61
N GLN A 173 -19.31 -9.44 -3.83
CA GLN A 173 -19.87 -8.43 -2.93
C GLN A 173 -21.40 -8.47 -2.92
N LEU A 174 -22.05 -8.58 -4.09
CA LEU A 174 -23.50 -8.66 -4.17
C LEU A 174 -24.07 -9.90 -3.46
N SER A 175 -23.46 -11.07 -3.67
CA SER A 175 -23.87 -12.31 -3.01
C SER A 175 -23.84 -12.16 -1.48
N ARG A 176 -22.77 -11.54 -0.94
CA ARG A 176 -22.68 -11.24 0.51
C ARG A 176 -23.75 -10.28 0.99
N CYS A 177 -24.04 -9.21 0.24
CA CYS A 177 -25.10 -8.26 0.59
C CYS A 177 -26.49 -8.92 0.61
N LEU A 178 -26.80 -9.72 -0.41
CA LEU A 178 -28.07 -10.44 -0.50
C LEU A 178 -28.21 -11.47 0.63
N ALA A 179 -27.12 -12.19 0.94
CA ALA A 179 -27.10 -13.13 2.07
C ALA A 179 -27.36 -12.43 3.42
N ALA A 180 -26.70 -11.31 3.68
CA ALA A 180 -26.89 -10.53 4.91
C ALA A 180 -28.30 -9.94 5.03
N GLN A 181 -28.96 -9.65 3.91
CA GLN A 181 -30.35 -9.18 3.85
C GLN A 181 -31.39 -10.31 3.91
N ARG A 182 -30.95 -11.56 4.18
CA ARG A 182 -31.79 -12.77 4.20
C ARG A 182 -32.51 -13.05 2.86
N ARG A 183 -31.93 -12.57 1.75
CA ARG A 183 -32.40 -12.84 0.37
C ARG A 183 -31.63 -14.02 -0.21
N SER A 184 -31.73 -15.18 0.46
CA SER A 184 -30.88 -16.34 0.20
C SER A 184 -30.99 -16.90 -1.22
N ASP A 185 -32.19 -16.92 -1.81
CA ASP A 185 -32.39 -17.40 -3.18
C ASP A 185 -31.66 -16.55 -4.22
N GLU A 186 -31.71 -15.23 -4.07
CA GLU A 186 -31.00 -14.30 -4.95
C GLU A 186 -29.49 -14.38 -4.72
N ALA A 187 -29.03 -14.53 -3.48
CA ALA A 187 -27.62 -14.75 -3.16
C ALA A 187 -27.09 -16.02 -3.82
N MET A 188 -27.84 -17.13 -3.75
CA MET A 188 -27.50 -18.39 -4.42
C MET A 188 -27.45 -18.23 -5.93
N GLN A 189 -28.40 -17.48 -6.52
CA GLN A 189 -28.41 -17.22 -7.96
C GLN A 189 -27.16 -16.44 -8.41
N VAL A 190 -26.81 -15.37 -7.71
CA VAL A 190 -25.62 -14.55 -8.03
C VAL A 190 -24.34 -15.36 -7.83
N THR A 191 -24.25 -16.19 -6.79
CA THR A 191 -23.09 -17.06 -6.58
C THR A 191 -22.97 -18.13 -7.68
N ARG A 192 -24.08 -18.73 -8.13
CA ARG A 192 -24.05 -19.67 -9.28
C ARG A 192 -23.64 -18.99 -10.58
N GLN A 193 -24.07 -17.74 -10.81
CA GLN A 193 -23.61 -16.94 -11.95
C GLN A 193 -22.09 -16.70 -11.89
N LEU A 194 -21.55 -16.39 -10.71
CA LEU A 194 -20.10 -16.27 -10.51
C LEU A 194 -19.37 -17.58 -10.81
N LEU A 195 -19.88 -18.72 -10.33
CA LEU A 195 -19.27 -20.03 -10.58
C LEU A 195 -19.37 -20.47 -12.05
N ALA A 196 -20.35 -19.99 -12.81
CA ALA A 196 -20.37 -20.19 -14.26
C ALA A 196 -19.26 -19.40 -14.98
N ILE A 197 -18.78 -18.31 -14.39
CA ILE A 197 -17.71 -17.46 -14.94
C ILE A 197 -16.33 -17.93 -14.47
N ALA A 198 -16.21 -18.31 -13.21
CA ALA A 198 -14.98 -18.79 -12.57
C ALA A 198 -15.24 -20.09 -11.80
N PRO A 199 -15.32 -21.25 -12.49
CA PRO A 199 -15.59 -22.55 -11.86
C PRO A 199 -14.55 -22.97 -10.82
N TRP A 200 -13.31 -22.49 -10.96
CA TRP A 200 -12.20 -22.77 -10.03
C TRP A 200 -12.19 -21.86 -8.78
N LEU A 201 -13.14 -20.94 -8.65
CA LEU A 201 -13.13 -19.95 -7.57
C LEU A 201 -13.67 -20.53 -6.25
N GLU A 202 -12.77 -21.03 -5.42
CA GLU A 202 -13.08 -21.79 -4.21
C GLU A 202 -13.94 -21.04 -3.19
N ASN A 203 -13.69 -19.75 -2.95
CA ASN A 203 -14.49 -18.96 -2.00
C ASN A 203 -15.97 -18.81 -2.43
N ALA A 204 -16.27 -18.83 -3.73
CA ALA A 204 -17.64 -18.80 -4.25
C ALA A 204 -18.34 -20.14 -4.02
N HIS A 205 -17.63 -21.26 -4.15
CA HIS A 205 -18.13 -22.59 -3.76
C HIS A 205 -18.43 -22.65 -2.27
N GLN A 206 -17.51 -22.20 -1.41
CA GLN A 206 -17.74 -22.11 0.04
C GLN A 206 -18.99 -21.26 0.37
N GLN A 207 -19.17 -20.12 -0.29
CA GLN A 207 -20.35 -19.28 -0.09
C GLN A 207 -21.64 -19.99 -0.50
N LEU A 208 -21.64 -20.72 -1.62
CA LEU A 208 -22.80 -21.51 -2.04
C LEU A 208 -23.08 -22.68 -1.08
N MET A 209 -22.04 -23.36 -0.58
CA MET A 209 -22.15 -24.39 0.45
C MET A 209 -22.81 -23.84 1.73
N ARG A 210 -22.37 -22.67 2.21
CA ARG A 210 -22.98 -22.00 3.38
C ARG A 210 -24.45 -21.65 3.13
N LEU A 211 -24.77 -21.05 1.98
CA LEU A 211 -26.14 -20.68 1.62
C LEU A 211 -27.06 -21.90 1.51
N LEU A 212 -26.60 -22.99 0.87
CA LEU A 212 -27.34 -24.24 0.75
C LEU A 212 -27.54 -24.92 2.11
N ALA A 213 -26.50 -24.95 2.96
CA ALA A 213 -26.60 -25.52 4.31
C ALA A 213 -27.57 -24.72 5.19
N GLN A 214 -27.50 -23.39 5.17
CA GLN A 214 -28.42 -22.49 5.89
C GLN A 214 -29.86 -22.59 5.37
N ALA A 215 -30.07 -22.89 4.09
CA ALA A 215 -31.38 -23.18 3.50
C ALA A 215 -31.90 -24.60 3.81
N GLY A 216 -31.20 -25.38 4.64
CA GLY A 216 -31.55 -26.76 4.97
C GLY A 216 -31.25 -27.77 3.85
N GLN A 217 -30.60 -27.35 2.76
CA GLN A 217 -30.26 -28.18 1.59
C GLN A 217 -28.89 -28.84 1.75
N ARG A 218 -28.68 -29.51 2.89
CA ARG A 218 -27.39 -30.10 3.29
C ARG A 218 -26.78 -31.04 2.25
N THR A 219 -27.58 -31.91 1.62
CA THR A 219 -27.09 -32.83 0.59
C THR A 219 -26.54 -32.08 -0.63
N GLN A 220 -27.15 -30.95 -1.01
CA GLN A 220 -26.66 -30.13 -2.11
C GLN A 220 -25.39 -29.37 -1.73
N ALA A 221 -25.27 -28.93 -0.47
CA ALA A 221 -24.06 -28.29 0.03
C ALA A 221 -22.85 -29.25 0.01
N LEU A 222 -23.03 -30.51 0.40
CA LEU A 222 -21.96 -31.52 0.32
C LEU A 222 -21.65 -31.89 -1.14
N ALA A 223 -22.66 -32.03 -2.00
CA ALA A 223 -22.43 -32.26 -3.43
C ALA A 223 -21.68 -31.09 -4.12
N GLN A 224 -21.83 -29.86 -3.61
CA GLN A 224 -21.08 -28.70 -4.10
C GLN A 224 -19.59 -28.79 -3.77
N TYR A 225 -19.22 -29.37 -2.63
CA TYR A 225 -17.82 -29.66 -2.29
C TYR A 225 -17.20 -30.69 -3.22
N ASP A 226 -17.93 -31.76 -3.53
CA ASP A 226 -17.47 -32.77 -4.50
C ASP A 226 -17.27 -32.13 -5.87
N HIS A 227 -18.22 -31.28 -6.29
CA HIS A 227 -18.12 -30.53 -7.54
C HIS A 227 -16.91 -29.57 -7.56
N LEU A 228 -16.66 -28.83 -6.48
CA LEU A 228 -15.46 -28.01 -6.32
C LEU A 228 -14.18 -28.86 -6.47
N THR A 229 -14.13 -30.01 -5.80
CA THR A 229 -12.96 -30.90 -5.81
C THR A 229 -12.64 -31.37 -7.22
N GLU A 230 -13.66 -31.77 -8.00
CA GLU A 230 -13.51 -32.14 -9.40
C GLU A 230 -13.01 -30.96 -10.25
N GLN A 231 -13.57 -29.75 -10.05
CA GLN A 231 -13.19 -28.55 -10.80
C GLN A 231 -11.76 -28.09 -10.49
N LEU A 232 -11.36 -28.04 -9.22
CA LEU A 232 -9.98 -27.67 -8.83
C LEU A 232 -8.95 -28.66 -9.35
N MET A 233 -9.27 -29.97 -9.30
CA MET A 233 -8.38 -30.99 -9.85
C MET A 233 -8.27 -30.90 -11.37
N ALA A 234 -9.36 -30.58 -12.08
CA ALA A 234 -9.36 -30.45 -13.53
C ALA A 234 -8.65 -29.18 -14.04
N GLU A 235 -8.89 -28.03 -13.40
CA GLU A 235 -8.39 -26.72 -13.86
C GLU A 235 -7.02 -26.36 -13.28
N LEU A 236 -6.76 -26.72 -12.01
CA LEU A 236 -5.58 -26.28 -11.26
C LEU A 236 -4.70 -27.42 -10.75
N GLY A 237 -5.16 -28.68 -10.82
CA GLY A 237 -4.40 -29.85 -10.38
C GLY A 237 -4.20 -29.94 -8.86
N VAL A 238 -5.03 -29.23 -8.08
CA VAL A 238 -4.96 -29.17 -6.60
C VAL A 238 -6.29 -29.59 -5.98
N GLY A 239 -6.25 -30.05 -4.72
CA GLY A 239 -7.45 -30.31 -3.91
C GLY A 239 -7.97 -29.05 -3.21
N PRO A 240 -9.13 -29.14 -2.55
CA PRO A 240 -9.67 -28.05 -1.73
C PRO A 240 -8.72 -27.62 -0.60
N SER A 241 -8.83 -26.37 -0.18
CA SER A 241 -8.15 -25.81 0.98
C SER A 241 -8.67 -26.37 2.30
N ALA A 242 -7.83 -26.31 3.34
CA ALA A 242 -8.21 -26.74 4.69
C ALA A 242 -9.44 -25.99 5.25
N GLU A 243 -9.68 -24.74 4.82
CA GLU A 243 -10.87 -23.97 5.19
C GLU A 243 -12.14 -24.57 4.58
N THR A 244 -12.06 -25.06 3.34
CA THR A 244 -13.17 -25.72 2.66
C THR A 244 -13.43 -27.11 3.23
N ASP A 245 -12.38 -27.84 3.59
CA ASP A 245 -12.48 -29.11 4.31
C ASP A 245 -13.17 -28.91 5.66
N ALA A 246 -12.77 -27.89 6.42
CA ALA A 246 -13.39 -27.56 7.69
C ALA A 246 -14.87 -27.16 7.53
N LEU A 247 -15.23 -26.44 6.46
CA LEU A 247 -16.62 -26.12 6.15
C LEU A 247 -17.42 -27.38 5.78
N TYR A 248 -16.85 -28.29 5.00
CA TYR A 248 -17.44 -29.59 4.70
C TYR A 248 -17.71 -30.37 5.99
N ASP A 249 -16.73 -30.45 6.87
CA ASP A 249 -16.85 -31.14 8.16
C ASP A 249 -17.92 -30.50 9.06
N GLN A 250 -18.04 -29.17 9.09
CA GLN A 250 -19.10 -28.48 9.84
C GLN A 250 -20.50 -28.77 9.27
N ILE A 251 -20.65 -28.76 7.94
CA ILE A 251 -21.90 -29.10 7.27
C ILE A 251 -22.24 -30.59 7.52
N LEU A 252 -21.24 -31.47 7.50
CA LEU A 252 -21.35 -32.90 7.79
C LEU A 252 -21.61 -33.18 9.28
N ALA A 253 -21.14 -32.33 10.19
CA ALA A 253 -21.46 -32.45 11.62
C ALA A 253 -22.84 -31.84 11.95
N GLY A 254 -23.42 -31.04 11.05
CA GLY A 254 -24.65 -30.29 11.31
C GLY A 254 -24.49 -29.18 12.35
N THR A 255 -23.25 -28.74 12.59
CA THR A 255 -22.87 -27.72 13.59
C THR A 255 -22.90 -26.32 13.02
N LEU A 256 -23.29 -26.15 11.75
CA LEU A 256 -23.53 -24.87 11.10
C LEU A 256 -24.84 -24.24 11.66
N GLY A 257 -24.82 -23.80 12.92
CA GLY A 257 -25.98 -23.30 13.68
C GLY A 257 -26.29 -21.81 13.46
N GLU A 258 -27.56 -21.44 13.70
CA GLU A 258 -28.12 -20.09 13.55
C GLU A 258 -27.26 -18.98 14.17
N VAL A 259 -26.56 -18.25 13.32
CA VAL A 259 -25.90 -16.99 13.68
C VAL A 259 -26.99 -15.91 13.74
N HIS A 260 -27.27 -15.40 14.94
CA HIS A 260 -27.88 -14.07 15.10
C HIS A 260 -27.11 -13.10 14.19
N VAL A 261 -27.82 -12.34 13.35
CA VAL A 261 -27.21 -11.27 12.55
C VAL A 261 -26.77 -10.16 13.52
N GLY A 262 -25.60 -10.38 14.11
CA GLY A 262 -24.91 -9.55 15.08
C GLY A 262 -23.44 -9.94 15.00
N GLU A 263 -22.70 -9.16 14.22
CA GLU A 263 -21.24 -8.99 14.29
C GLU A 263 -20.39 -10.25 14.54
N ALA A 264 -20.60 -11.34 13.79
CA ALA A 264 -19.46 -12.16 13.39
C ALA A 264 -18.81 -11.45 12.21
N VAL A 265 -17.75 -10.68 12.50
CA VAL A 265 -16.89 -10.05 11.50
C VAL A 265 -16.20 -11.18 10.71
N LEU A 266 -16.90 -11.75 9.73
CA LEU A 266 -16.27 -12.37 8.56
C LEU A 266 -15.64 -11.23 7.77
N GLN A 267 -14.44 -10.82 8.19
CA GLN A 267 -13.55 -10.05 7.33
C GLN A 267 -13.51 -10.82 6.00
N PRO A 268 -13.67 -10.17 4.83
CA PRO A 268 -13.21 -10.80 3.59
C PRO A 268 -11.80 -11.31 3.89
N ALA A 269 -11.53 -12.62 3.69
CA ALA A 269 -10.16 -13.07 3.58
C ALA A 269 -9.52 -12.15 2.54
N ARG A 270 -8.60 -11.30 3.01
CA ARG A 270 -7.97 -10.31 2.15
C ARG A 270 -7.23 -11.08 1.07
N PRO A 271 -7.24 -10.61 -0.19
CA PRO A 271 -6.35 -11.18 -1.18
C PRO A 271 -4.94 -11.10 -0.61
N ALA A 272 -4.24 -12.24 -0.61
CA ALA A 272 -2.87 -12.32 -0.17
C ALA A 272 -2.03 -11.23 -0.87
N PRO A 273 -1.15 -10.51 -0.14
CA PRO A 273 -0.33 -9.46 -0.74
C PRO A 273 0.39 -9.95 -2.00
N PHE A 274 0.33 -9.18 -3.08
CA PHE A 274 1.11 -9.41 -4.29
C PHE A 274 1.81 -8.12 -4.68
N MET A 275 3.05 -7.98 -4.24
CA MET A 275 3.87 -6.78 -4.39
C MET A 275 4.89 -6.76 -5.55
N PRO A 276 5.23 -7.86 -6.26
CA PRO A 276 6.19 -7.79 -7.35
C PRO A 276 5.81 -6.75 -8.42
N PRO A 277 6.80 -6.04 -9.01
CA PRO A 277 6.55 -5.11 -10.10
C PRO A 277 6.03 -5.85 -11.33
N PHE A 278 5.31 -5.13 -12.19
CA PHE A 278 4.81 -5.71 -13.43
C PHE A 278 5.95 -6.14 -14.35
N VAL A 279 5.88 -7.36 -14.84
CA VAL A 279 6.70 -7.88 -15.95
C VAL A 279 5.79 -8.58 -16.97
N PRO A 280 6.17 -8.60 -18.27
CA PRO A 280 5.45 -9.36 -19.27
C PRO A 280 5.31 -10.83 -18.83
N PRO A 281 4.17 -11.49 -19.08
CA PRO A 281 3.88 -12.83 -18.57
C PRO A 281 4.84 -13.92 -19.09
N HIS A 282 5.62 -13.62 -20.13
CA HIS A 282 6.63 -14.51 -20.66
C HIS A 282 7.97 -13.79 -20.83
N VAL A 283 8.98 -14.24 -20.07
CA VAL A 283 10.38 -13.85 -20.25
C VAL A 283 11.04 -14.87 -21.18
N THR A 284 11.26 -14.51 -22.44
CA THR A 284 11.86 -15.40 -23.44
C THR A 284 13.30 -15.76 -23.05
N GLY A 285 13.63 -17.06 -23.07
CA GLY A 285 14.99 -17.55 -22.91
C GLY A 285 15.47 -17.74 -21.46
N ARG A 286 14.56 -17.70 -20.47
CA ARG A 286 14.85 -17.95 -19.05
C ARG A 286 14.11 -19.14 -18.44
N GLN A 287 13.62 -20.05 -19.28
CA GLN A 287 12.82 -21.21 -18.85
C GLN A 287 13.63 -22.20 -18.00
N ALA A 288 14.92 -22.37 -18.29
CA ALA A 288 15.78 -23.27 -17.51
C ALA A 288 16.01 -22.73 -16.10
N GLU A 289 16.22 -21.42 -15.96
CA GLU A 289 16.40 -20.75 -14.68
C GLU A 289 15.12 -20.76 -13.84
N LEU A 290 13.95 -20.54 -14.46
CA LEU A 290 12.65 -20.68 -13.78
C LEU A 290 12.42 -22.11 -13.27
N ALA A 291 12.70 -23.11 -14.10
CA ALA A 291 12.60 -24.52 -13.69
C ALA A 291 13.57 -24.87 -12.55
N GLN A 292 14.74 -24.23 -12.51
CA GLN A 292 15.70 -24.41 -11.42
C GLN A 292 15.21 -23.78 -10.09
N ILE A 293 14.59 -22.61 -10.16
CA ILE A 293 13.96 -21.95 -8.99
C ILE A 293 12.82 -22.85 -8.46
N GLU A 294 11.97 -23.34 -9.36
CA GLU A 294 10.88 -24.25 -9.02
C GLU A 294 11.38 -25.53 -8.33
N ALA A 295 12.45 -26.13 -8.85
CA ALA A 295 13.04 -27.32 -8.26
C ALA A 295 13.56 -27.07 -6.82
N TRP A 296 14.10 -25.89 -6.53
CA TRP A 296 14.51 -25.53 -5.17
C TRP A 296 13.32 -25.29 -4.24
N LEU A 297 12.28 -24.62 -4.73
CA LEU A 297 11.04 -24.40 -3.97
C LEU A 297 10.36 -25.73 -3.60
N GLN A 298 10.35 -26.70 -4.51
CA GLN A 298 9.79 -28.04 -4.26
C GLN A 298 10.59 -28.85 -3.23
N GLN A 299 11.90 -28.61 -3.10
CA GLN A 299 12.76 -29.33 -2.14
C GLN A 299 12.63 -28.78 -0.72
N ASN A 300 12.47 -27.46 -0.56
CA ASN A 300 12.39 -26.80 0.73
C ASN A 300 11.58 -25.49 0.64
N SER A 301 10.43 -25.45 1.32
CA SER A 301 9.53 -24.30 1.38
C SER A 301 10.13 -23.06 2.05
N ALA A 302 11.22 -23.19 2.81
CA ALA A 302 11.94 -22.08 3.45
C ALA A 302 13.32 -21.82 2.82
N VAL A 303 13.48 -22.12 1.52
CA VAL A 303 14.75 -21.97 0.82
C VAL A 303 15.13 -20.50 0.61
N ARG A 304 16.42 -20.19 0.77
CA ARG A 304 17.00 -18.88 0.40
C ARG A 304 17.82 -19.02 -0.87
N MET A 305 17.43 -18.29 -1.91
CA MET A 305 17.95 -18.39 -3.26
C MET A 305 18.46 -17.03 -3.72
N ALA A 306 19.58 -16.99 -4.43
CA ALA A 306 20.16 -15.77 -4.99
C ALA A 306 20.25 -15.83 -6.51
N LEU A 307 19.78 -14.81 -7.21
CA LEU A 307 20.13 -14.55 -8.60
C LEU A 307 21.34 -13.62 -8.65
N VAL A 308 22.44 -14.08 -9.23
CA VAL A 308 23.69 -13.32 -9.31
C VAL A 308 24.05 -13.05 -10.76
N GLY A 309 24.47 -11.83 -11.07
CA GLY A 309 24.90 -11.50 -12.42
C GLY A 309 25.06 -10.01 -12.62
N MET A 310 25.64 -9.62 -13.75
CA MET A 310 25.89 -8.23 -14.10
C MET A 310 24.61 -7.39 -14.25
N GLY A 311 24.75 -6.06 -14.33
CA GLY A 311 23.64 -5.17 -14.63
C GLY A 311 23.01 -5.49 -15.99
N GLY A 312 21.68 -5.38 -16.11
CA GLY A 312 20.98 -5.58 -17.39
C GLY A 312 20.82 -7.04 -17.85
N ILE A 313 21.30 -8.00 -17.06
CA ILE A 313 21.19 -9.44 -17.36
C ILE A 313 19.77 -10.01 -17.15
N GLY A 314 18.87 -9.23 -16.52
CA GLY A 314 17.46 -9.61 -16.28
C GLY A 314 17.16 -10.24 -14.91
N LYS A 315 18.00 -10.05 -13.88
CA LYS A 315 17.75 -10.59 -12.53
C LYS A 315 16.41 -10.16 -11.94
N SER A 316 16.14 -8.85 -11.90
CA SER A 316 14.91 -8.30 -11.33
C SER A 316 13.68 -8.73 -12.11
N THR A 317 13.78 -8.78 -13.45
CA THR A 317 12.73 -9.31 -14.33
C THR A 317 12.44 -10.79 -14.05
N LEU A 318 13.48 -11.61 -13.90
CA LEU A 318 13.33 -13.03 -13.58
C LEU A 318 12.76 -13.23 -12.17
N ALA A 319 13.17 -12.42 -11.20
CA ALA A 319 12.64 -12.49 -9.84
C ALA A 319 11.16 -12.12 -9.79
N ALA A 320 10.74 -11.03 -10.44
CA ALA A 320 9.33 -10.65 -10.54
C ALA A 320 8.50 -11.71 -11.29
N GLN A 321 9.05 -12.29 -12.36
CA GLN A 321 8.41 -13.39 -13.08
C GLN A 321 8.26 -14.64 -12.20
N ALA A 322 9.29 -15.01 -11.44
CA ALA A 322 9.22 -16.12 -10.49
C ALA A 322 8.15 -15.85 -9.42
N GLY A 323 8.11 -14.63 -8.88
CA GLY A 323 7.06 -14.19 -7.95
C GLY A 323 5.66 -14.41 -8.51
N ARG A 324 5.43 -14.02 -9.77
CA ARG A 324 4.13 -14.21 -10.44
C ARG A 324 3.82 -15.67 -10.74
N GLN A 325 4.79 -16.40 -11.31
CA GLN A 325 4.60 -17.79 -11.73
C GLN A 325 4.32 -18.70 -10.53
N PHE A 326 5.01 -18.48 -9.42
CA PHE A 326 4.89 -19.32 -8.22
C PHE A 326 3.97 -18.74 -7.15
N ALA A 327 3.30 -17.61 -7.39
CA ALA A 327 2.40 -16.96 -6.42
C ALA A 327 1.36 -17.93 -5.83
N HIS A 328 0.83 -18.84 -6.65
CA HIS A 328 -0.15 -19.85 -6.26
C HIS A 328 0.35 -20.84 -5.19
N GLN A 329 1.67 -20.97 -5.00
CA GLN A 329 2.28 -21.85 -3.99
C GLN A 329 2.37 -21.19 -2.60
N PHE A 330 2.19 -19.87 -2.52
CA PHE A 330 2.34 -19.07 -1.31
C PHE A 330 1.01 -18.47 -0.90
N ALA A 331 0.27 -19.19 -0.06
CA ALA A 331 -1.10 -18.86 0.33
C ALA A 331 -1.22 -17.48 1.03
N ASP A 332 -0.16 -17.05 1.71
CA ASP A 332 -0.11 -15.75 2.39
C ASP A 332 0.55 -14.64 1.55
N GLY A 333 0.99 -14.94 0.32
CA GLY A 333 1.33 -13.94 -0.69
C GLY A 333 2.81 -13.82 -1.07
N VAL A 334 3.11 -12.82 -1.88
CA VAL A 334 4.44 -12.49 -2.40
C VAL A 334 4.79 -11.05 -2.04
N LEU A 335 5.79 -10.90 -1.18
CA LEU A 335 6.31 -9.62 -0.73
C LEU A 335 7.51 -9.19 -1.59
N TRP A 336 7.63 -7.88 -1.81
CA TRP A 336 8.73 -7.29 -2.58
C TRP A 336 9.39 -6.17 -1.77
N GLY A 337 10.71 -6.11 -1.80
CA GLY A 337 11.49 -5.01 -1.23
C GLY A 337 12.66 -4.65 -2.14
N ASN A 338 12.79 -3.39 -2.52
CA ASN A 338 13.92 -2.90 -3.31
C ASN A 338 14.92 -2.20 -2.39
N SER A 339 16.04 -2.85 -2.10
CA SER A 339 17.02 -2.35 -1.12
C SER A 339 17.78 -1.11 -1.59
N ARG A 340 17.71 -0.78 -2.88
CA ARG A 340 18.37 0.40 -3.45
C ARG A 340 17.55 1.68 -3.24
N THR A 341 16.23 1.58 -3.32
CA THR A 341 15.32 2.74 -3.31
C THR A 341 14.71 2.99 -1.94
N SER A 342 14.66 1.98 -1.08
CA SER A 342 13.95 2.03 0.19
C SER A 342 14.79 1.40 1.30
N PRO A 343 14.98 2.06 2.46
CA PRO A 343 15.69 1.48 3.59
C PRO A 343 14.89 0.33 4.22
N ALA A 344 15.57 -0.54 4.97
CA ALA A 344 14.96 -1.74 5.56
C ALA A 344 13.74 -1.43 6.45
N GLN A 345 13.76 -0.35 7.24
CA GLN A 345 12.63 0.04 8.07
C GLN A 345 11.36 0.31 7.25
N ASN A 346 11.49 1.07 6.15
CA ASN A 346 10.36 1.38 5.27
C ASN A 346 9.83 0.13 4.56
N ILE A 347 10.72 -0.79 4.16
CA ILE A 347 10.31 -2.08 3.59
C ILE A 347 9.47 -2.88 4.60
N LEU A 348 9.91 -2.94 5.87
CA LEU A 348 9.17 -3.61 6.95
C LEU A 348 7.81 -2.96 7.23
N ASP A 349 7.73 -1.63 7.22
CA ASP A 349 6.47 -0.90 7.42
C ASP A 349 5.48 -1.22 6.29
N VAL A 350 5.93 -1.22 5.03
CA VAL A 350 5.07 -1.57 3.88
C VAL A 350 4.61 -3.03 3.96
N TRP A 351 5.48 -3.96 4.38
CA TRP A 351 5.10 -5.36 4.56
C TRP A 351 4.08 -5.52 5.69
N ALA A 352 4.26 -4.85 6.82
CA ALA A 352 3.31 -4.86 7.92
C ALA A 352 1.94 -4.31 7.47
N GLN A 353 1.94 -3.17 6.77
CA GLN A 353 0.73 -2.56 6.23
C GLN A 353 0.00 -3.46 5.24
N ALA A 354 0.73 -4.26 4.45
CA ALA A 354 0.11 -5.24 3.54
C ALA A 354 -0.73 -6.30 4.27
N TYR A 355 -0.47 -6.51 5.57
CA TYR A 355 -1.26 -7.37 6.47
C TYR A 355 -2.07 -6.58 7.51
N ASP A 356 -2.24 -5.26 7.36
CA ASP A 356 -2.93 -4.37 8.32
C ASP A 356 -2.31 -4.23 9.70
N HIS A 357 -1.02 -4.47 9.78
CA HIS A 357 -0.25 -4.12 10.94
C HIS A 357 0.37 -2.74 10.74
N ASP A 358 0.33 -1.94 11.80
CA ASP A 358 1.04 -0.66 11.84
C ASP A 358 2.12 -0.75 12.91
N PHE A 359 3.37 -0.83 12.45
CA PHE A 359 4.56 -0.86 13.30
C PHE A 359 5.40 0.42 13.14
N SER A 360 4.83 1.50 12.61
CA SER A 360 5.52 2.78 12.40
C SER A 360 6.05 3.42 13.70
N SER A 361 5.44 3.09 14.84
CA SER A 361 5.86 3.51 16.19
C SER A 361 7.13 2.80 16.68
N ILE A 362 7.46 1.62 16.14
CA ILE A 362 8.67 0.90 16.50
C ILE A 362 9.85 1.54 15.74
N THR A 363 10.69 2.29 16.44
CA THR A 363 11.82 3.03 15.81
C THR A 363 13.07 2.17 15.63
N ASP A 364 13.31 1.25 16.57
CA ASP A 364 14.44 0.33 16.50
C ASP A 364 14.23 -0.71 15.38
N LEU A 365 15.23 -0.83 14.50
CA LEU A 365 15.17 -1.72 13.34
C LEU A 365 15.10 -3.19 13.75
N ASP A 366 15.84 -3.60 14.79
CA ASP A 366 15.88 -4.99 15.22
C ASP A 366 14.55 -5.41 15.87
N SER A 367 13.95 -4.53 16.66
CA SER A 367 12.63 -4.70 17.26
C SER A 367 11.53 -4.76 16.20
N LYS A 368 11.57 -3.86 15.21
CA LYS A 368 10.62 -3.87 14.08
C LYS A 368 10.76 -5.14 13.24
N ALA A 369 11.99 -5.53 12.91
CA ALA A 369 12.27 -6.78 12.21
C ALA A 369 11.75 -8.00 13.00
N THR A 370 11.89 -7.99 14.32
CA THR A 370 11.36 -9.04 15.19
C THR A 370 9.83 -9.10 15.16
N ALA A 371 9.14 -7.95 15.21
CA ALA A 371 7.69 -7.87 15.10
C ALA A 371 7.19 -8.40 13.75
N VAL A 372 7.80 -7.99 12.64
CA VAL A 372 7.45 -8.48 11.30
C VAL A 372 7.77 -9.97 11.14
N ARG A 373 8.89 -10.46 11.71
CA ARG A 373 9.17 -11.91 11.74
C ARG A 373 8.13 -12.70 12.52
N GLY A 374 7.64 -12.16 13.63
CA GLY A 374 6.51 -12.72 14.37
C GLY A 374 5.25 -12.79 13.53
N LEU A 375 4.91 -11.70 12.82
CA LEU A 375 3.80 -11.64 11.88
C LEU A 375 3.91 -12.69 10.76
N LEU A 376 5.12 -12.95 10.27
CA LEU A 376 5.39 -13.91 9.20
C LEU A 376 5.67 -15.34 9.69
N ALA A 377 5.68 -15.60 11.00
CA ALA A 377 6.20 -16.86 11.56
C ALA A 377 5.42 -18.10 11.08
N ASP A 378 4.09 -17.98 11.02
CA ASP A 378 3.15 -19.05 10.65
C ASP A 378 2.60 -18.89 9.23
N LYS A 379 3.17 -17.97 8.43
CA LYS A 379 2.70 -17.65 7.08
C LYS A 379 3.50 -18.37 6.00
N ASN A 380 2.84 -18.68 4.89
CA ASN A 380 3.45 -19.23 3.68
C ASN A 380 3.67 -18.10 2.64
N VAL A 381 4.86 -17.50 2.63
CA VAL A 381 5.16 -16.27 1.90
C VAL A 381 6.43 -16.40 1.06
N LEU A 382 6.41 -15.88 -0.17
CA LEU A 382 7.62 -15.65 -0.95
C LEU A 382 8.10 -14.20 -0.76
N ILE A 383 9.31 -14.04 -0.25
CA ILE A 383 9.94 -12.72 -0.08
C ILE A 383 10.94 -12.50 -1.19
N ILE A 384 10.77 -11.42 -1.95
CA ILE A 384 11.70 -11.03 -3.01
C ILE A 384 12.44 -9.75 -2.62
N LEU A 385 13.76 -9.85 -2.52
CA LEU A 385 14.65 -8.73 -2.21
C LEU A 385 15.47 -8.36 -3.43
N ASP A 386 15.12 -7.23 -4.06
CA ASP A 386 15.76 -6.78 -5.29
C ASP A 386 16.88 -5.76 -5.03
N ASN A 387 17.94 -5.83 -5.85
CA ASN A 387 19.12 -4.96 -5.82
C ASN A 387 19.90 -4.97 -4.50
N VAL A 388 20.10 -6.15 -3.92
CA VAL A 388 20.88 -6.31 -2.68
C VAL A 388 22.36 -6.06 -2.95
N GLU A 389 22.88 -4.94 -2.44
CA GLU A 389 24.30 -4.57 -2.55
C GLU A 389 25.08 -4.85 -1.26
N ASN A 390 24.40 -4.83 -0.11
CA ASN A 390 25.00 -5.04 1.21
C ASN A 390 24.22 -6.08 2.01
N ALA A 391 24.92 -7.11 2.51
CA ALA A 391 24.30 -8.16 3.30
C ALA A 391 23.80 -7.68 4.67
N ALA A 392 24.45 -6.69 5.28
CA ALA A 392 24.06 -6.18 6.60
C ALA A 392 22.70 -5.47 6.56
N GLU A 393 22.44 -4.72 5.49
CA GLU A 393 21.20 -3.93 5.33
C GLU A 393 19.95 -4.79 5.18
N VAL A 394 20.07 -5.99 4.59
CA VAL A 394 18.92 -6.86 4.33
C VAL A 394 18.74 -7.99 5.34
N ARG A 395 19.72 -8.24 6.22
CA ARG A 395 19.60 -9.25 7.30
C ARG A 395 18.35 -9.06 8.17
N PRO A 396 17.96 -7.82 8.57
CA PRO A 396 16.71 -7.58 9.29
C PRO A 396 15.46 -8.05 8.52
N LEU A 397 15.49 -8.02 7.19
CA LEU A 397 14.36 -8.41 6.33
C LEU A 397 14.21 -9.93 6.15
N LEU A 398 15.20 -10.72 6.58
CA LEU A 398 15.14 -12.17 6.42
C LEU A 398 14.14 -12.79 7.43
N PRO A 399 13.24 -13.67 6.98
CA PRO A 399 12.23 -14.29 7.83
C PRO A 399 12.84 -15.40 8.69
N THR A 400 12.14 -15.75 9.78
CA THR A 400 12.44 -16.92 10.62
C THR A 400 11.41 -18.05 10.48
N GLY A 401 10.33 -17.83 9.71
CA GLY A 401 9.24 -18.78 9.49
C GLY A 401 9.66 -20.00 8.68
N LYS A 402 9.07 -21.16 8.99
CA LYS A 402 9.40 -22.46 8.34
C LYS A 402 8.81 -22.63 6.94
N GLN A 403 7.98 -21.69 6.50
CA GLN A 403 7.31 -21.69 5.20
C GLN A 403 7.58 -20.40 4.39
N CYS A 404 8.63 -19.65 4.75
CA CYS A 404 9.00 -18.42 4.04
C CYS A 404 10.21 -18.64 3.13
N ALA A 405 9.98 -18.63 1.81
CA ALA A 405 11.06 -18.67 0.83
C ALA A 405 11.59 -17.25 0.58
N VAL A 406 12.90 -17.13 0.29
CA VAL A 406 13.53 -15.85 -0.06
C VAL A 406 14.21 -15.96 -1.42
N LEU A 407 13.89 -15.05 -2.34
CA LEU A 407 14.59 -14.86 -3.60
C LEU A 407 15.25 -13.49 -3.61
N LEU A 408 16.57 -13.44 -3.66
CA LEU A 408 17.32 -12.18 -3.66
C LEU A 408 18.07 -11.97 -4.97
N THR A 409 18.18 -10.72 -5.42
CA THR A 409 18.98 -10.36 -6.60
C THR A 409 20.20 -9.56 -6.17
N SER A 410 21.37 -9.92 -6.70
CA SER A 410 22.60 -9.18 -6.41
C SER A 410 23.55 -9.16 -7.60
N ARG A 411 24.43 -8.15 -7.65
CA ARG A 411 25.60 -8.13 -8.53
C ARG A 411 26.82 -8.81 -7.89
N SER A 412 26.82 -8.97 -6.57
CA SER A 412 27.94 -9.52 -5.80
C SER A 412 27.70 -10.98 -5.45
N ALA A 413 28.62 -11.85 -5.89
CA ALA A 413 28.61 -13.25 -5.52
C ALA A 413 28.84 -13.46 -4.01
N ASP A 414 29.66 -12.61 -3.38
CA ASP A 414 29.96 -12.69 -1.95
C ASP A 414 28.72 -12.35 -1.10
N VAL A 415 27.95 -11.34 -1.51
CA VAL A 415 26.69 -10.96 -0.85
C VAL A 415 25.66 -12.09 -0.98
N ALA A 416 25.55 -12.69 -2.17
CA ALA A 416 24.68 -13.84 -2.39
C ALA A 416 25.07 -15.03 -1.52
N ALA A 417 26.36 -15.39 -1.47
CA ALA A 417 26.86 -16.48 -0.63
C ALA A 417 26.64 -16.24 0.87
N ALA A 418 26.64 -14.98 1.31
CA ALA A 418 26.39 -14.62 2.70
C ALA A 418 24.91 -14.74 3.12
N LEU A 419 23.97 -14.68 2.17
CA LEU A 419 22.53 -14.57 2.45
C LEU A 419 21.70 -15.77 1.98
N ALA A 420 22.15 -16.48 0.95
CA ALA A 420 21.42 -17.57 0.30
C ALA A 420 22.11 -18.92 0.42
N SER A 421 21.30 -19.98 0.46
CA SER A 421 21.76 -21.38 0.46
C SER A 421 22.01 -21.89 -0.96
N HIS A 422 21.31 -21.32 -1.95
CA HIS A 422 21.50 -21.61 -3.37
C HIS A 422 21.76 -20.32 -4.14
N THR A 423 22.71 -20.37 -5.07
CA THR A 423 23.04 -19.25 -5.94
C THR A 423 22.91 -19.68 -7.39
N LEU A 424 22.11 -18.94 -8.15
CA LEU A 424 21.94 -19.10 -9.59
C LEU A 424 22.68 -17.98 -10.33
N PRO A 425 23.85 -18.25 -10.93
CA PRO A 425 24.51 -17.28 -11.77
C PRO A 425 23.73 -17.13 -13.09
N LEU A 426 23.23 -15.93 -13.36
CA LEU A 426 22.62 -15.60 -14.63
C LEU A 426 23.70 -15.29 -15.65
N VAL A 427 23.71 -16.09 -16.71
CA VAL A 427 24.56 -15.91 -17.90
C VAL A 427 23.82 -15.16 -18.99
N GLU A 428 24.54 -14.74 -20.03
CA GLU A 428 23.95 -14.07 -21.19
C GLU A 428 23.02 -15.01 -21.97
N LEU A 429 22.20 -14.46 -22.87
CA LEU A 429 21.28 -15.29 -23.64
C LEU A 429 22.06 -16.29 -24.51
N SER A 430 21.58 -17.54 -24.53
CA SER A 430 22.09 -18.51 -25.50
C SER A 430 21.84 -18.00 -26.92
N SER A 431 22.66 -18.43 -27.89
CA SER A 431 22.47 -18.02 -29.29
C SER A 431 21.06 -18.36 -29.81
N ALA A 432 20.45 -19.45 -29.33
CA ALA A 432 19.08 -19.82 -29.67
C ALA A 432 18.06 -18.83 -29.09
N ALA A 433 18.20 -18.46 -27.81
CA ALA A 433 17.34 -17.48 -27.15
C ALA A 433 17.48 -16.08 -27.78
N TYR A 434 18.71 -15.65 -28.07
CA TYR A 434 19.00 -14.42 -28.80
C TYR A 434 18.27 -14.38 -30.15
N GLN A 435 18.39 -15.44 -30.95
CA GLN A 435 17.71 -15.52 -32.25
C GLN A 435 16.20 -15.51 -32.10
N GLN A 436 15.64 -16.14 -31.07
CA GLN A 436 14.20 -16.13 -30.81
C GLN A 436 13.71 -14.71 -30.52
N VAL A 437 14.41 -13.96 -29.66
CA VAL A 437 14.10 -12.54 -29.38
C VAL A 437 14.18 -11.70 -30.66
N MET A 438 15.25 -11.84 -31.44
CA MET A 438 15.41 -11.12 -32.70
C MET A 438 14.30 -11.47 -33.71
N ARG A 439 13.92 -12.75 -33.84
CA ARG A 439 12.82 -13.17 -34.74
C ARG A 439 11.48 -12.59 -34.31
N GLN A 440 11.21 -12.59 -33.01
CA GLN A 440 9.97 -12.07 -32.45
C GLN A 440 9.82 -10.56 -32.64
N ILE A 441 10.92 -9.80 -32.53
CA ILE A 441 10.89 -8.33 -32.59
C ILE A 441 11.14 -7.80 -34.02
N VAL A 442 12.20 -8.27 -34.69
CA VAL A 442 12.66 -7.75 -35.99
C VAL A 442 11.98 -8.47 -37.17
N GLY A 443 11.52 -9.71 -36.96
CA GLY A 443 10.87 -10.54 -37.97
C GLY A 443 11.84 -11.43 -38.76
N GLU A 444 11.41 -12.68 -39.01
CA GLU A 444 12.22 -13.69 -39.69
C GLU A 444 12.62 -13.31 -41.13
N ALA A 445 11.71 -12.66 -41.87
CA ALA A 445 11.95 -12.23 -43.24
C ALA A 445 13.15 -11.26 -43.38
N ARG A 446 13.39 -10.43 -42.36
CA ARG A 446 14.50 -9.46 -42.37
C ARG A 446 15.81 -10.10 -41.94
N LEU A 447 15.77 -10.97 -40.93
CA LEU A 447 16.95 -11.71 -40.46
C LEU A 447 17.52 -12.66 -41.51
N THR A 448 16.67 -13.12 -42.45
CA THR A 448 17.04 -14.08 -43.49
C THR A 448 17.01 -13.49 -44.89
N ALA A 449 16.87 -12.16 -45.02
CA ALA A 449 16.74 -11.46 -46.31
C ALA A 449 17.94 -11.71 -47.25
N SER A 450 19.14 -11.90 -46.69
CA SER A 450 20.35 -12.29 -47.41
C SER A 450 21.35 -13.01 -46.47
N PRO A 451 22.35 -13.73 -47.01
CA PRO A 451 23.43 -14.29 -46.19
C PRO A 451 24.21 -13.23 -45.39
N GLU A 452 24.35 -12.01 -45.94
CA GLU A 452 25.01 -10.89 -45.30
C GLU A 452 24.21 -10.36 -44.10
N GLU A 453 22.89 -10.21 -44.24
CA GLU A 453 22.00 -9.80 -43.15
C GLU A 453 21.96 -10.85 -42.02
N ALA A 454 21.95 -12.14 -42.38
CA ALA A 454 22.02 -13.24 -41.41
C ALA A 454 23.34 -13.24 -40.63
N LEU A 455 24.47 -12.96 -41.31
CA LEU A 455 25.77 -12.81 -40.65
C LEU A 455 25.81 -11.57 -39.77
N ALA A 456 25.29 -10.44 -40.25
CA ALA A 456 25.21 -9.21 -39.50
C ALA A 456 24.37 -9.35 -38.22
N ALA A 457 23.26 -10.10 -38.27
CA ALA A 457 22.50 -10.45 -37.06
C ALA A 457 23.39 -11.17 -36.03
N GLN A 458 24.19 -12.15 -36.44
CA GLN A 458 25.12 -12.82 -35.53
C GLN A 458 26.19 -11.86 -34.96
N THR A 459 26.72 -10.97 -35.80
CA THR A 459 27.68 -9.94 -35.38
C THR A 459 27.08 -8.97 -34.35
N ILE A 460 25.82 -8.55 -34.53
CA ILE A 460 25.10 -7.72 -33.55
C ILE A 460 25.02 -8.45 -32.20
N GLY A 461 24.61 -9.73 -32.20
CA GLY A 461 24.54 -10.53 -30.99
C GLY A 461 25.88 -10.59 -30.24
N GLN A 462 26.96 -10.89 -30.96
CA GLN A 462 28.31 -10.94 -30.39
C GLN A 462 28.74 -9.61 -29.77
N ARG A 463 28.46 -8.48 -30.45
CA ARG A 463 28.81 -7.13 -29.96
C ARG A 463 28.00 -6.71 -28.74
N LEU A 464 26.75 -7.16 -28.65
CA LEU A 464 25.88 -6.89 -27.49
C LEU A 464 26.10 -7.90 -26.36
N HIS A 465 27.06 -8.82 -26.51
CA HIS A 465 27.32 -9.93 -25.60
C HIS A 465 26.06 -10.73 -25.26
N HIS A 466 25.06 -10.76 -26.16
CA HIS A 466 23.74 -11.38 -25.93
C HIS A 466 23.05 -10.95 -24.61
N LEU A 467 23.31 -9.74 -24.11
CA LEU A 467 22.65 -9.23 -22.91
C LEU A 467 21.18 -8.89 -23.22
N PRO A 468 20.20 -9.44 -22.47
CA PRO A 468 18.77 -9.29 -22.81
C PRO A 468 18.34 -7.85 -23.07
N LEU A 469 18.66 -6.94 -22.15
CA LEU A 469 18.28 -5.52 -22.28
C LEU A 469 18.92 -4.85 -23.50
N ALA A 470 20.20 -5.13 -23.77
CA ALA A 470 20.92 -4.53 -24.89
C ALA A 470 20.40 -5.06 -26.24
N VAL A 471 20.10 -6.36 -26.29
CA VAL A 471 19.51 -7.02 -27.45
C VAL A 471 18.11 -6.48 -27.72
N GLU A 472 17.27 -6.36 -26.70
CA GLU A 472 15.91 -5.86 -26.84
C GLU A 472 15.88 -4.44 -27.40
N ILE A 473 16.67 -3.52 -26.82
CA ILE A 473 16.77 -2.13 -27.28
C ILE A 473 17.28 -2.07 -28.73
N ALA A 474 18.32 -2.83 -29.07
CA ALA A 474 18.84 -2.89 -30.44
C ALA A 474 17.80 -3.44 -31.44
N ALA A 475 17.07 -4.49 -31.04
CA ALA A 475 16.03 -5.11 -31.85
C ALA A 475 14.84 -4.14 -32.08
N GLN A 476 14.39 -3.43 -31.04
CA GLN A 476 13.32 -2.43 -31.17
C GLN A 476 13.75 -1.25 -32.04
N LEU A 477 15.01 -0.79 -31.92
CA LEU A 477 15.55 0.26 -32.78
C LEU A 477 15.57 -0.17 -34.26
N LEU A 478 15.96 -1.42 -34.53
CA LEU A 478 15.92 -2.00 -35.87
C LEU A 478 14.49 -2.08 -36.40
N LYS A 479 13.54 -2.57 -35.58
CA LYS A 479 12.11 -2.63 -35.92
C LYS A 479 11.55 -1.25 -36.28
N ALA A 480 11.82 -0.24 -35.44
CA ALA A 480 11.39 1.14 -35.65
C ALA A 480 12.02 1.79 -36.88
N ARG A 481 13.14 1.25 -37.41
CA ARG A 481 13.85 1.76 -38.59
C ARG A 481 13.97 0.70 -39.68
N PRO A 482 12.93 0.45 -40.49
CA PRO A 482 12.96 -0.58 -41.54
C PRO A 482 14.04 -0.37 -42.61
N ARG A 483 14.53 0.87 -42.79
CA ARG A 483 15.60 1.21 -43.76
C ARG A 483 17.01 1.00 -43.22
N LEU A 484 17.18 0.82 -41.91
CA LEU A 484 18.49 0.56 -41.31
C LEU A 484 18.81 -0.93 -41.48
N THR A 485 19.79 -1.28 -42.31
CA THR A 485 20.18 -2.70 -42.50
C THR A 485 20.83 -3.27 -41.23
N LEU A 486 20.79 -4.61 -41.06
CA LEU A 486 21.48 -5.25 -39.95
C LEU A 486 22.99 -5.04 -40.06
N ALA A 487 23.53 -5.04 -41.28
CA ALA A 487 24.95 -4.74 -41.53
C ALA A 487 25.33 -3.33 -41.03
N ALA A 488 24.57 -2.30 -41.39
CA ALA A 488 24.82 -0.94 -40.95
C ALA A 488 24.67 -0.78 -39.42
N MET A 489 23.77 -1.54 -38.79
CA MET A 489 23.64 -1.56 -37.33
C MET A 489 24.87 -2.20 -36.66
N ALA A 490 25.39 -3.29 -37.22
CA ALA A 490 26.61 -3.93 -36.72
C ALA A 490 27.84 -3.00 -36.80
N GLU A 491 27.95 -2.20 -37.87
CA GLU A 491 28.99 -1.16 -38.02
C GLU A 491 28.84 -0.06 -36.98
N ARG A 492 27.63 0.48 -36.80
CA ARG A 492 27.37 1.53 -35.80
C ARG A 492 27.66 1.08 -34.37
N LEU A 493 27.38 -0.19 -34.05
CA LEU A 493 27.78 -0.80 -32.77
C LEU A 493 29.30 -0.85 -32.63
N ALA A 494 30.03 -1.18 -33.71
CA ALA A 494 31.49 -1.18 -33.70
C ALA A 494 32.08 0.20 -33.41
N ASP A 495 31.60 1.23 -34.12
CA ASP A 495 32.07 2.61 -33.97
C ASP A 495 31.77 3.15 -32.56
N ALA A 496 30.56 2.89 -32.05
CA ALA A 496 30.17 3.30 -30.71
C ALA A 496 31.01 2.61 -29.61
N GLN A 497 31.31 1.32 -29.76
CA GLN A 497 32.20 0.58 -28.84
C GLN A 497 33.61 1.19 -28.80
N GLN A 498 34.18 1.55 -29.96
CA GLN A 498 35.51 2.15 -30.04
C GLN A 498 35.58 3.53 -29.38
N ARG A 499 34.54 4.36 -29.56
CA ARG A 499 34.48 5.70 -28.98
C ARG A 499 34.37 5.70 -27.45
N LEU A 500 33.68 4.72 -26.87
CA LEU A 500 33.32 4.73 -25.44
C LEU A 500 34.47 4.32 -24.49
N GLY A 501 35.45 3.51 -24.93
CA GLY A 501 36.69 3.26 -24.17
C GLY A 501 36.53 2.67 -22.74
N LEU A 502 35.47 1.89 -22.48
CA LEU A 502 35.13 1.33 -21.15
C LEU A 502 35.54 -0.14 -20.97
N LYS A 503 35.49 -0.65 -19.73
CA LYS A 503 35.64 -2.09 -19.41
C LYS A 503 34.49 -2.91 -20.06
N ILE A 504 34.82 -4.13 -20.52
CA ILE A 504 34.02 -4.99 -21.42
C ILE A 504 32.54 -5.17 -20.99
N ASN A 505 32.23 -5.33 -19.70
CA ASN A 505 30.90 -5.74 -19.27
C ASN A 505 29.86 -4.60 -19.26
N ASP A 506 30.22 -3.36 -18.94
CA ASP A 506 29.28 -2.21 -19.02
C ASP A 506 29.17 -1.66 -20.46
N GLN A 507 30.05 -2.10 -21.35
CA GLN A 507 30.21 -1.55 -22.69
C GLN A 507 29.04 -1.92 -23.63
N ALA A 508 28.56 -3.16 -23.64
CA ALA A 508 27.49 -3.58 -24.57
C ALA A 508 26.14 -2.90 -24.29
N VAL A 509 25.70 -2.89 -23.03
CA VAL A 509 24.46 -2.22 -22.62
C VAL A 509 24.57 -0.72 -22.91
N ARG A 510 25.67 -0.08 -22.50
CA ARG A 510 25.88 1.34 -22.74
C ARG A 510 25.98 1.71 -24.21
N THR A 511 26.58 0.85 -25.04
CA THR A 511 26.64 1.06 -26.51
C THR A 511 25.23 1.06 -27.11
N SER A 512 24.36 0.12 -26.71
CA SER A 512 22.97 0.10 -27.18
C SER A 512 22.17 1.33 -26.73
N PHE A 513 22.42 1.83 -25.52
CA PHE A 513 21.81 3.05 -25.00
C PHE A 513 22.26 4.28 -25.79
N GLU A 514 23.56 4.44 -26.04
CA GLU A 514 24.11 5.57 -26.79
C GLU A 514 23.60 5.62 -28.23
N LEU A 515 23.51 4.47 -28.92
CA LEU A 515 22.93 4.42 -30.27
C LEU A 515 21.44 4.79 -30.30
N SER A 516 20.69 4.35 -29.29
CA SER A 516 19.27 4.71 -29.17
C SER A 516 19.12 6.20 -28.88
N TRP A 517 19.93 6.73 -27.96
CA TRP A 517 20.02 8.14 -27.61
C TRP A 517 20.36 9.04 -28.81
N GLU A 518 21.38 8.68 -29.59
CA GLU A 518 21.72 9.38 -30.84
C GLU A 518 20.58 9.32 -31.86
N GLY A 519 19.77 8.27 -31.82
CA GLY A 519 18.58 8.14 -32.65
C GLY A 519 17.41 9.04 -32.26
N LEU A 520 17.37 9.54 -31.03
CA LEU A 520 16.25 10.35 -30.53
C LEU A 520 16.23 11.77 -31.11
N THR A 521 15.02 12.32 -31.22
CA THR A 521 14.81 13.75 -31.53
C THR A 521 15.30 14.61 -30.36
N ALA A 522 15.50 15.92 -30.59
CA ALA A 522 15.90 16.84 -29.51
C ALA A 522 14.91 16.82 -28.33
N VAL A 523 13.60 16.80 -28.61
CA VAL A 523 12.55 16.73 -27.58
C VAL A 523 12.64 15.40 -26.82
N SER A 524 12.70 14.27 -27.52
CA SER A 524 12.77 12.95 -26.89
C SER A 524 14.05 12.76 -26.06
N ARG A 525 15.18 13.37 -26.45
CA ARG A 525 16.43 13.35 -25.67
C ARG A 525 16.28 14.10 -24.35
N THR A 526 15.73 15.32 -24.39
CA THR A 526 15.50 16.10 -23.16
C THR A 526 14.54 15.36 -22.24
N THR A 527 13.41 14.86 -22.76
CA THR A 527 12.44 14.10 -21.97
C THR A 527 13.06 12.84 -21.38
N PHE A 528 13.80 12.04 -22.17
CA PHE A 528 14.50 10.86 -21.68
C PHE A 528 15.50 11.19 -20.56
N ALA A 529 16.29 12.27 -20.70
CA ALA A 529 17.24 12.68 -19.68
C ALA A 529 16.54 13.09 -18.38
N VAL A 530 15.46 13.88 -18.46
CA VAL A 530 14.67 14.31 -17.29
C VAL A 530 14.06 13.13 -16.53
N MET A 531 13.70 12.03 -17.19
CA MET A 531 13.22 10.83 -16.51
C MET A 531 14.24 10.27 -15.48
N GLY A 532 15.54 10.57 -15.65
CA GLY A 532 16.59 10.21 -14.70
C GLY A 532 16.35 10.75 -13.29
N LEU A 533 15.56 11.83 -13.12
CA LEU A 533 15.17 12.36 -11.81
C LEU A 533 14.30 11.38 -11.01
N PHE A 534 13.54 10.52 -11.68
CA PHE A 534 12.75 9.48 -11.03
C PHE A 534 13.60 8.28 -10.61
N GLY A 535 14.86 8.18 -11.03
CA GLY A 535 15.77 7.14 -10.53
C GLY A 535 15.28 5.70 -10.75
N GLY A 536 14.47 5.47 -11.80
CA GLY A 536 13.86 4.18 -12.09
C GLY A 536 12.64 3.84 -11.21
N ARG A 537 12.12 4.79 -10.43
CA ARG A 537 10.82 4.67 -9.74
C ARG A 537 9.66 4.87 -10.74
N PRO A 538 8.48 4.28 -10.52
CA PRO A 538 7.30 4.55 -11.33
C PRO A 538 6.86 6.02 -11.20
N PHE A 539 6.50 6.64 -12.32
CA PHE A 539 6.02 8.04 -12.39
C PHE A 539 4.87 8.17 -13.39
N THR A 540 4.12 9.27 -13.31
CA THR A 540 3.01 9.56 -14.23
C THR A 540 3.45 10.47 -15.38
N ALA A 541 2.68 10.49 -16.46
CA ALA A 541 2.92 11.42 -17.57
C ALA A 541 2.83 12.89 -17.11
N GLU A 542 1.94 13.21 -16.17
CA GLU A 542 1.79 14.55 -15.61
C GLU A 542 3.03 15.01 -14.84
N ALA A 543 3.60 14.14 -14.01
CA ALA A 543 4.82 14.45 -13.26
C ALA A 543 6.00 14.71 -14.21
N LEU A 544 6.14 13.90 -15.26
CA LEU A 544 7.17 14.10 -16.28
C LEU A 544 6.94 15.37 -17.10
N ALA A 545 5.69 15.67 -17.46
CA ALA A 545 5.34 16.88 -18.19
C ALA A 545 5.72 18.13 -17.40
N ALA A 546 5.41 18.14 -16.10
CA ALA A 546 5.82 19.22 -15.21
C ALA A 546 7.35 19.34 -15.16
N ALA A 547 8.07 18.24 -14.89
CA ALA A 547 9.54 18.24 -14.80
C ALA A 547 10.25 18.62 -16.12
N THR A 548 9.59 18.47 -17.27
CA THR A 548 10.13 18.87 -18.58
C THR A 548 9.65 20.24 -19.05
N GLY A 549 8.69 20.86 -18.35
CA GLY A 549 7.99 22.07 -18.80
C GLY A 549 7.17 21.86 -20.08
N GLN A 550 6.81 20.61 -20.39
CA GLN A 550 6.01 20.26 -21.56
C GLN A 550 4.53 20.22 -21.20
N ASP A 551 3.67 20.27 -22.21
CA ASP A 551 2.27 19.89 -22.01
C ASP A 551 2.17 18.37 -21.75
N ALA A 552 1.17 17.95 -20.97
CA ALA A 552 0.99 16.55 -20.57
C ALA A 552 0.89 15.60 -21.78
N TRP A 553 0.29 16.06 -22.87
CA TRP A 553 0.10 15.27 -24.09
C TRP A 553 1.41 15.05 -24.85
N ALA A 554 2.28 16.05 -24.92
CA ALA A 554 3.58 15.97 -25.55
C ALA A 554 4.53 15.06 -24.76
N ALA A 555 4.43 15.09 -23.43
CA ALA A 555 5.14 14.15 -22.57
C ALA A 555 4.65 12.71 -22.81
N GLU A 556 3.34 12.49 -22.89
CA GLU A 556 2.75 11.18 -23.17
C GLU A 556 3.09 10.65 -24.58
N ASP A 557 3.06 11.50 -25.61
CA ASP A 557 3.47 11.14 -26.98
C ASP A 557 4.95 10.72 -27.04
N THR A 558 5.79 11.43 -26.27
CA THR A 558 7.20 11.09 -26.14
C THR A 558 7.39 9.78 -25.36
N LEU A 559 6.63 9.56 -24.29
CA LEU A 559 6.62 8.31 -23.53
C LEU A 559 6.21 7.13 -24.41
N TYR A 560 5.20 7.28 -25.26
CA TYR A 560 4.81 6.25 -26.24
C TYR A 560 5.97 5.90 -27.19
N THR A 561 6.63 6.94 -27.74
CA THR A 561 7.78 6.76 -28.62
C THR A 561 8.93 6.04 -27.92
N LEU A 562 9.22 6.39 -26.67
CA LEU A 562 10.28 5.79 -25.87
C LEU A 562 9.93 4.36 -25.43
N THR A 563 8.64 4.08 -25.17
CA THR A 563 8.14 2.73 -24.84
C THR A 563 8.29 1.79 -26.03
N ALA A 564 7.98 2.27 -27.24
CA ALA A 564 8.20 1.50 -28.47
C ALA A 564 9.68 1.16 -28.73
N LEU A 565 10.62 1.87 -28.09
CA LEU A 565 12.06 1.64 -28.15
C LEU A 565 12.60 0.84 -26.95
N SER A 566 11.75 0.37 -26.04
CA SER A 566 12.12 -0.23 -24.75
C SER A 566 13.05 0.67 -23.90
N LEU A 567 12.94 2.00 -24.05
CA LEU A 567 13.69 2.98 -23.25
C LEU A 567 12.97 3.39 -21.95
N VAL A 568 11.69 3.04 -21.86
CA VAL A 568 10.82 3.16 -20.68
C VAL A 568 9.75 2.08 -20.79
N ASN A 569 9.23 1.59 -19.67
CA ASN A 569 8.17 0.59 -19.64
C ASN A 569 6.91 1.15 -18.98
N GLU A 570 5.73 0.65 -19.33
CA GLU A 570 4.51 0.88 -18.56
C GLU A 570 4.55 0.08 -17.24
N SER A 571 4.22 0.71 -16.12
CA SER A 571 4.32 0.16 -14.76
C SER A 571 3.03 0.43 -13.96
N GLY A 572 1.95 -0.23 -14.35
CA GLY A 572 0.61 -0.05 -13.78
C GLY A 572 -0.29 0.88 -14.59
N GLU A 573 -1.49 1.22 -14.07
CA GLU A 573 -2.40 2.15 -14.75
C GLU A 573 -1.79 3.55 -14.83
N MET A 574 -1.60 4.05 -16.06
CA MET A 574 -1.11 5.41 -16.35
C MET A 574 0.27 5.76 -15.77
N ARG A 575 1.10 4.74 -15.51
CA ARG A 575 2.45 4.91 -14.95
C ARG A 575 3.52 4.33 -15.85
N TYR A 576 4.69 4.93 -15.76
CA TYR A 576 5.87 4.62 -16.55
C TYR A 576 7.07 4.44 -15.64
N GLN A 577 8.02 3.61 -16.05
CA GLN A 577 9.21 3.31 -15.26
C GLN A 577 10.39 3.03 -16.19
N GLN A 578 11.51 3.71 -15.96
CA GLN A 578 12.77 3.38 -16.62
C GLN A 578 13.41 2.17 -15.95
N HIS A 579 14.01 1.29 -16.75
CA HIS A 579 14.91 0.29 -16.20
C HIS A 579 16.05 1.00 -15.42
N PRO A 580 16.49 0.50 -14.25
CA PRO A 580 17.48 1.21 -13.42
C PRO A 580 18.74 1.67 -14.15
N LEU A 581 19.32 0.83 -15.03
CA LEU A 581 20.48 1.23 -15.84
C LEU A 581 20.17 2.35 -16.86
N LEU A 582 18.95 2.39 -17.40
CA LEU A 582 18.52 3.48 -18.27
C LEU A 582 18.26 4.75 -17.48
N ALA A 583 17.75 4.65 -16.24
CA ALA A 583 17.62 5.77 -15.33
C ALA A 583 18.99 6.35 -14.94
N ASP A 584 19.97 5.50 -14.61
CA ASP A 584 21.36 5.90 -14.34
C ASP A 584 21.96 6.63 -15.56
N PHE A 585 21.76 6.08 -16.76
CA PHE A 585 22.21 6.68 -18.01
C PHE A 585 21.49 8.01 -18.32
N ALA A 586 20.18 8.09 -18.09
CA ALA A 586 19.38 9.30 -18.25
C ALA A 586 19.86 10.40 -17.29
N ALA A 587 20.10 10.05 -16.02
CA ALA A 587 20.64 10.97 -15.02
C ALA A 587 22.03 11.49 -15.41
N GLU A 588 22.90 10.62 -15.95
CA GLU A 588 24.20 11.05 -16.51
C GLU A 588 24.02 12.06 -17.66
N LYS A 589 23.11 11.78 -18.60
CA LYS A 589 22.82 12.70 -19.72
C LYS A 589 22.21 14.01 -19.25
N LEU A 590 21.37 13.99 -18.22
CA LEU A 590 20.79 15.19 -17.63
C LEU A 590 21.85 16.03 -16.92
N ALA A 591 22.75 15.40 -16.16
CA ALA A 591 23.85 16.08 -15.48
C ALA A 591 24.80 16.78 -16.47
N ALA A 592 24.97 16.24 -17.68
CA ALA A 592 25.70 16.89 -18.78
C ALA A 592 24.97 18.11 -19.39
N MET A 593 23.74 18.40 -18.97
CA MET A 593 22.92 19.55 -19.37
C MET A 593 22.57 20.43 -18.15
N PRO A 594 23.53 21.13 -17.54
CA PRO A 594 23.38 21.72 -16.20
C PRO A 594 22.20 22.70 -16.07
N ASN A 595 21.93 23.52 -17.09
CA ASN A 595 20.78 24.43 -17.05
C ASN A 595 19.45 23.67 -17.08
N ALA A 596 19.32 22.65 -17.94
CA ALA A 596 18.12 21.84 -18.02
C ALA A 596 17.93 20.99 -16.75
N HIS A 597 19.03 20.51 -16.16
CA HIS A 597 19.01 19.76 -14.91
C HIS A 597 18.48 20.60 -13.73
N ALA A 598 18.99 21.82 -13.57
CA ALA A 598 18.50 22.75 -12.55
C ALA A 598 17.02 23.09 -12.72
N THR A 599 16.60 23.43 -13.95
CA THR A 599 15.21 23.74 -14.25
C THR A 599 14.27 22.56 -13.98
N ALA A 600 14.65 21.34 -14.40
CA ALA A 600 13.81 20.16 -14.24
C ALA A 600 13.59 19.77 -12.77
N ILE A 601 14.63 19.88 -11.94
CA ILE A 601 14.52 19.63 -10.49
C ILE A 601 13.59 20.64 -9.83
N GLY A 602 13.72 21.93 -10.15
CA GLY A 602 12.83 22.96 -9.65
C GLY A 602 11.37 22.73 -10.05
N GLN A 603 11.12 22.41 -11.32
CA GLN A 603 9.77 22.14 -11.83
C GLN A 603 9.14 20.88 -11.22
N MET A 604 9.93 19.82 -11.02
CA MET A 604 9.47 18.60 -10.35
C MET A 604 9.07 18.88 -8.89
N ALA A 605 9.87 19.68 -8.17
CA ALA A 605 9.56 20.06 -6.80
C ALA A 605 8.32 20.95 -6.71
N ASP A 606 8.15 21.89 -7.63
CA ASP A 606 6.95 22.75 -7.70
C ASP A 606 5.69 21.91 -7.94
N TYR A 607 5.76 20.93 -8.86
CA TYR A 607 4.69 19.96 -9.10
C TYR A 607 4.34 19.16 -7.85
N TYR A 608 5.34 18.53 -7.20
CA TYR A 608 5.07 17.71 -6.01
C TYR A 608 4.61 18.53 -4.81
N THR A 609 4.97 19.81 -4.73
CA THR A 609 4.44 20.73 -3.72
C THR A 609 2.93 20.93 -3.94
N GLN A 610 2.50 21.24 -5.17
CA GLN A 610 1.09 21.40 -5.51
C GLN A 610 0.32 20.07 -5.36
N PHE A 611 0.93 18.96 -5.74
CA PHE A 611 0.36 17.62 -5.60
C PHE A 611 0.05 17.29 -4.13
N GLY A 612 1.02 17.49 -3.24
CA GLY A 612 0.85 17.27 -1.79
C GLY A 612 -0.26 18.14 -1.20
N GLN A 613 -0.32 19.42 -1.59
CA GLN A 613 -1.38 20.33 -1.14
C GLN A 613 -2.78 19.89 -1.61
N THR A 614 -2.89 19.43 -2.86
CA THR A 614 -4.16 19.04 -3.48
C THR A 614 -4.68 17.71 -2.94
N HIS A 615 -3.77 16.75 -2.72
CA HIS A 615 -4.10 15.38 -2.36
C HIS A 615 -3.84 15.06 -0.89
N ALA A 616 -3.69 16.07 -0.03
CA ALA A 616 -3.28 15.91 1.37
C ALA A 616 -4.08 14.86 2.17
N ASN A 617 -5.36 14.67 1.82
CA ASN A 617 -6.30 13.74 2.46
C ASN A 617 -6.61 12.49 1.61
N SER A 618 -5.78 12.17 0.62
CA SER A 618 -6.01 11.04 -0.29
C SER A 618 -4.81 10.10 -0.38
N LEU A 619 -4.78 9.09 0.50
CA LEU A 619 -3.76 8.03 0.51
C LEU A 619 -3.60 7.35 -0.85
N ALA A 620 -4.69 7.08 -1.57
CA ALA A 620 -4.63 6.41 -2.87
C ALA A 620 -3.80 7.16 -3.93
N HIS A 621 -3.76 8.49 -3.84
CA HIS A 621 -2.97 9.34 -4.75
C HIS A 621 -1.54 9.54 -4.24
N LEU A 622 -1.36 9.67 -2.93
CA LEU A 622 -0.05 9.94 -2.31
C LEU A 622 0.82 8.69 -2.21
N ALA A 623 0.23 7.52 -1.92
CA ALA A 623 0.95 6.27 -1.67
C ALA A 623 1.97 5.90 -2.76
N PRO A 624 1.64 6.01 -4.06
CA PRO A 624 2.60 5.68 -5.12
C PRO A 624 3.68 6.75 -5.34
N GLU A 625 3.54 7.96 -4.76
CA GLU A 625 4.42 9.10 -5.00
C GLU A 625 5.42 9.37 -3.87
N TRP A 626 5.29 8.69 -2.72
CA TRP A 626 6.13 8.98 -1.55
C TRP A 626 7.63 8.96 -1.84
N GLU A 627 8.09 7.95 -2.59
CA GLU A 627 9.50 7.87 -2.94
C GLU A 627 9.91 8.98 -3.91
N ASN A 628 9.05 9.37 -4.86
CA ASN A 628 9.33 10.47 -5.78
C ASN A 628 9.41 11.81 -5.03
N VAL A 629 8.54 12.02 -4.04
CA VAL A 629 8.55 13.20 -3.16
C VAL A 629 9.86 13.30 -2.39
N LEU A 630 10.31 12.22 -1.73
CA LEU A 630 11.60 12.21 -1.03
C LEU A 630 12.79 12.41 -1.99
N GLY A 631 12.71 11.84 -3.19
CA GLY A 631 13.67 12.08 -4.26
C GLY A 631 13.74 13.56 -4.66
N ALA A 632 12.58 14.21 -4.81
CA ALA A 632 12.48 15.62 -5.13
C ALA A 632 13.08 16.49 -4.03
N VAL A 633 12.74 16.26 -2.75
CA VAL A 633 13.30 17.00 -1.60
C VAL A 633 14.83 16.88 -1.57
N THR A 634 15.35 15.67 -1.77
CA THR A 634 16.81 15.43 -1.79
C THR A 634 17.48 16.16 -2.95
N ALA A 635 16.88 16.12 -4.15
CA ALA A 635 17.42 16.77 -5.35
C ALA A 635 17.49 18.30 -5.21
N VAL A 636 16.43 18.95 -4.71
CA VAL A 636 16.45 20.41 -4.48
C VAL A 636 17.42 20.81 -3.36
N HIS A 637 17.57 19.97 -2.32
CA HIS A 637 18.55 20.19 -1.27
C HIS A 637 19.99 20.14 -1.82
N GLN A 638 20.31 19.18 -2.69
CA GLN A 638 21.62 19.10 -3.34
C GLN A 638 21.93 20.31 -4.24
N GLN A 639 20.91 20.94 -4.82
CA GLN A 639 21.04 22.18 -5.58
C GLN A 639 21.12 23.44 -4.71
N GLN A 640 20.99 23.30 -3.39
CA GLN A 640 20.96 24.42 -2.45
C GLN A 640 19.78 25.37 -2.67
N ASP A 641 18.67 24.87 -3.24
CA ASP A 641 17.42 25.63 -3.36
C ASP A 641 16.60 25.50 -2.08
N TRP A 642 17.00 26.28 -1.07
CA TRP A 642 16.44 26.21 0.27
C TRP A 642 14.95 26.52 0.33
N GLN A 643 14.47 27.44 -0.52
CA GLN A 643 13.05 27.80 -0.54
C GLN A 643 12.16 26.63 -0.97
N ARG A 644 12.60 25.88 -2.00
CA ARG A 644 11.88 24.69 -2.47
C ARG A 644 11.96 23.53 -1.50
N VAL A 645 13.10 23.30 -0.83
CA VAL A 645 13.19 22.29 0.25
C VAL A 645 12.12 22.56 1.30
N LEU A 646 12.03 23.80 1.77
CA LEU A 646 11.10 24.20 2.83
C LEU A 646 9.64 24.09 2.40
N SER A 647 9.32 24.57 1.20
CA SER A 647 7.94 24.57 0.66
C SER A 647 7.44 23.16 0.39
N LEU A 648 8.27 22.32 -0.22
CA LEU A 648 7.94 20.93 -0.51
C LEU A 648 7.76 20.12 0.77
N THR A 649 8.66 20.28 1.75
CA THR A 649 8.55 19.60 3.04
C THR A 649 7.26 20.01 3.78
N ALA A 650 6.94 21.30 3.80
CA ALA A 650 5.73 21.80 4.45
C ALA A 650 4.43 21.28 3.81
N ALA A 651 4.42 21.06 2.49
CA ALA A 651 3.24 20.57 1.77
C ALA A 651 2.77 19.18 2.22
N TYR A 652 3.66 18.36 2.78
CA TYR A 652 3.37 16.98 3.18
C TYR A 652 3.25 16.78 4.69
N GLY A 653 3.48 17.81 5.52
CA GLY A 653 3.44 17.68 6.98
C GLY A 653 2.18 16.94 7.48
N ARG A 654 0.98 17.41 7.10
CA ARG A 654 -0.28 16.75 7.48
C ARG A 654 -0.40 15.31 6.99
N SER A 655 0.07 15.03 5.79
CA SER A 655 -0.06 13.70 5.19
C SER A 655 0.95 12.71 5.78
N TRP A 656 2.14 13.16 6.17
CA TRP A 656 3.06 12.28 6.86
C TRP A 656 2.51 11.83 8.21
N PHE A 657 1.96 12.76 8.99
CA PHE A 657 1.29 12.43 10.25
C PHE A 657 0.03 11.58 10.01
N GLY A 658 -0.88 12.04 9.13
CA GLY A 658 -2.15 11.36 8.89
C GLY A 658 -2.04 9.95 8.30
N TYR A 659 -0.89 9.58 7.75
CA TYR A 659 -0.62 8.24 7.19
C TYR A 659 0.57 7.53 7.85
N ASN A 660 0.97 7.98 9.05
CA ASN A 660 2.02 7.36 9.88
C ASN A 660 3.36 7.15 9.13
N ARG A 661 3.71 8.09 8.23
CA ARG A 661 4.97 8.10 7.46
C ARG A 661 6.07 8.82 8.23
N PHE A 662 6.25 8.45 9.50
CA PHE A 662 7.14 9.14 10.43
C PHE A 662 8.60 9.13 9.95
N ASN A 663 9.11 8.01 9.43
CA ASN A 663 10.49 7.93 8.93
C ASN A 663 10.73 8.89 7.75
N ASP A 664 9.78 8.98 6.83
CA ASP A 664 9.88 9.90 5.69
C ASP A 664 9.84 11.36 6.15
N ALA A 665 8.99 11.67 7.13
CA ALA A 665 8.95 12.99 7.75
C ALA A 665 10.28 13.34 8.41
N GLN A 666 10.88 12.41 9.17
CA GLN A 666 12.20 12.65 9.79
C GLN A 666 13.27 12.95 8.73
N MET A 667 13.33 12.17 7.65
CA MET A 667 14.28 12.40 6.55
C MET A 667 14.08 13.78 5.93
N ALA A 668 12.83 14.16 5.65
CA ALA A 668 12.53 15.45 5.04
C ALA A 668 12.77 16.63 6.01
N TYR A 669 12.45 16.48 7.30
CA TYR A 669 12.69 17.51 8.31
C TYR A 669 14.19 17.72 8.59
N ALA A 670 15.02 16.68 8.52
CA ALA A 670 16.48 16.84 8.60
C ALA A 670 17.04 17.71 7.45
N LEU A 671 16.52 17.51 6.23
CA LEU A 671 16.90 18.34 5.08
C LEU A 671 16.33 19.77 5.20
N ALA A 672 15.11 19.92 5.71
CA ALA A 672 14.49 21.22 5.93
C ALA A 672 15.16 22.03 7.06
N GLU A 673 15.65 21.38 8.12
CA GLU A 673 16.43 22.03 9.18
C GLU A 673 17.70 22.66 8.58
N THR A 674 18.45 21.86 7.80
CA THR A 674 19.67 22.33 7.12
C THR A 674 19.37 23.51 6.19
N ALA A 675 18.27 23.42 5.42
CA ALA A 675 17.84 24.50 4.51
C ALA A 675 17.42 25.77 5.28
N ALA A 676 16.70 25.63 6.39
CA ALA A 676 16.28 26.77 7.21
C ALA A 676 17.49 27.48 7.84
N GLN A 677 18.46 26.73 8.35
CA GLN A 677 19.70 27.27 8.90
C GLN A 677 20.52 27.98 7.80
N ALA A 678 20.72 27.35 6.64
CA ALA A 678 21.49 27.93 5.53
C ALA A 678 20.86 29.21 4.96
N SER A 679 19.52 29.31 4.99
CA SER A 679 18.79 30.51 4.57
C SER A 679 18.57 31.55 5.67
N ASN A 680 19.08 31.31 6.90
CA ASN A 680 18.84 32.12 8.09
C ASN A 680 17.33 32.39 8.36
N ASN A 681 16.49 31.42 8.02
CA ASN A 681 15.04 31.50 8.20
C ASN A 681 14.62 30.90 9.55
N ASN A 682 14.80 31.67 10.62
CA ASN A 682 14.52 31.24 11.99
C ASN A 682 13.05 30.82 12.20
N ALA A 683 12.10 31.43 11.49
CA ALA A 683 10.69 31.08 11.59
C ALA A 683 10.44 29.66 11.05
N GLN A 684 10.95 29.37 9.84
CA GLN A 684 10.81 28.04 9.27
C GLN A 684 11.62 26.98 10.03
N LEU A 685 12.77 27.35 10.59
CA LEU A 685 13.56 26.48 11.46
C LEU A 685 12.74 26.06 12.70
N ALA A 686 12.13 27.03 13.39
CA ALA A 686 11.31 26.77 14.57
C ALA A 686 10.12 25.83 14.26
N HIS A 687 9.38 26.09 13.17
CA HIS A 687 8.29 25.21 12.75
C HIS A 687 8.76 23.81 12.35
N THR A 688 9.90 23.71 11.67
CA THR A 688 10.47 22.41 11.26
C THR A 688 10.87 21.58 12.48
N LEU A 689 11.55 22.18 13.45
CA LEU A 689 11.96 21.52 14.69
C LEU A 689 10.76 21.08 15.53
N MET A 690 9.73 21.92 15.63
CA MET A 690 8.50 21.59 16.35
C MET A 690 7.75 20.43 15.68
N ASN A 691 7.57 20.46 14.35
CA ASN A 691 6.91 19.37 13.64
C ASN A 691 7.72 18.08 13.70
N TRP A 692 9.06 18.16 13.68
CA TRP A 692 9.90 16.98 13.87
C TRP A 692 9.81 16.43 15.30
N ALA A 693 9.71 17.30 16.31
CA ALA A 693 9.47 16.86 17.68
C ALA A 693 8.11 16.16 17.82
N GLU A 694 7.07 16.62 17.13
CA GLU A 694 5.76 15.95 17.08
C GLU A 694 5.89 14.51 16.54
N VAL A 695 6.72 14.28 15.50
CA VAL A 695 7.06 12.90 15.04
C VAL A 695 7.74 12.09 16.15
N GLY A 696 8.67 12.69 16.87
CA GLY A 696 9.35 12.05 17.99
C GLY A 696 8.39 11.65 19.12
N ILE A 697 7.39 12.49 19.42
CA ILE A 697 6.34 12.19 20.41
C ILE A 697 5.51 10.97 20.00
N GLU A 698 5.07 10.91 18.74
CA GLU A 698 4.31 9.78 18.19
C GLU A 698 5.11 8.46 18.21
N GLN A 699 6.44 8.57 18.17
CA GLN A 699 7.37 7.45 18.25
C GLN A 699 7.94 7.21 19.66
N SER A 700 7.41 7.93 20.67
CA SER A 700 7.86 7.89 22.07
C SER A 700 9.36 8.22 22.29
N ASP A 701 10.01 8.88 21.34
CA ASP A 701 11.37 9.43 21.46
C ASP A 701 11.34 10.81 22.14
N TYR A 702 10.97 10.80 23.43
CA TYR A 702 10.74 12.02 24.20
C TYR A 702 12.00 12.84 24.43
N ASP A 703 13.16 12.22 24.61
CA ASP A 703 14.42 12.94 24.83
C ASP A 703 14.78 13.80 23.62
N THR A 704 14.72 13.21 22.43
CA THR A 704 15.06 13.93 21.20
C THR A 704 13.95 14.92 20.80
N ALA A 705 12.68 14.59 21.06
CA ALA A 705 11.58 15.53 20.88
C ALA A 705 11.72 16.76 21.79
N TRP A 706 12.02 16.56 23.08
CA TRP A 706 12.19 17.63 24.05
C TRP A 706 13.31 18.60 23.65
N ALA A 707 14.49 18.07 23.26
CA ALA A 707 15.62 18.90 22.83
C ALA A 707 15.28 19.78 21.62
N ARG A 708 14.50 19.26 20.67
CA ARG A 708 14.01 20.03 19.51
C ARG A 708 12.98 21.08 19.91
N LEU A 709 12.06 20.76 20.82
CA LEU A 709 11.06 21.71 21.33
C LEU A 709 11.72 22.87 22.07
N GLU A 710 12.75 22.64 22.88
CA GLU A 710 13.52 23.71 23.54
C GLU A 710 14.15 24.66 22.52
N THR A 711 14.74 24.11 21.47
CA THR A 711 15.36 24.90 20.39
C THR A 711 14.31 25.68 19.61
N ALA A 712 13.17 25.06 19.27
CA ALA A 712 12.05 25.73 18.61
C ALA A 712 11.47 26.86 19.48
N LEU A 713 11.27 26.62 20.77
CA LEU A 713 10.74 27.59 21.73
C LEU A 713 11.63 28.83 21.82
N HIS A 714 12.95 28.64 21.86
CA HIS A 714 13.91 29.74 21.85
C HIS A 714 13.73 30.64 20.62
N HIS A 715 13.58 30.04 19.43
CA HIS A 715 13.35 30.80 18.20
C HIS A 715 11.98 31.48 18.16
N PHE A 716 10.91 30.80 18.59
CA PHE A 716 9.57 31.43 18.65
C PHE A 716 9.53 32.61 19.61
N HIS A 717 10.24 32.56 20.75
CA HIS A 717 10.39 33.71 21.64
C HIS A 717 11.10 34.89 20.99
N GLN A 718 12.19 34.65 20.25
CA GLN A 718 12.90 35.72 19.52
C GLN A 718 12.05 36.35 18.41
N LEU A 719 11.14 35.56 17.82
CA LEU A 719 10.23 35.99 16.76
C LEU A 719 8.94 36.62 17.30
N GLU A 720 8.71 36.59 18.61
CA GLU A 720 7.45 36.98 19.25
C GLU A 720 6.23 36.23 18.68
N ASP A 721 6.43 34.98 18.22
CA ASP A 721 5.38 34.13 17.66
C ASP A 721 4.62 33.41 18.79
N GLY A 722 3.55 34.04 19.26
CA GLY A 722 2.68 33.47 20.30
C GLY A 722 2.07 32.12 19.92
N ALA A 723 1.72 31.90 18.65
CA ALA A 723 1.11 30.64 18.23
C ALA A 723 2.13 29.49 18.30
N GLY A 724 3.36 29.74 17.85
CA GLY A 724 4.48 28.80 17.98
C GLY A 724 4.85 28.50 19.43
N ILE A 725 4.89 29.53 20.30
CA ILE A 725 5.15 29.36 21.74
C ILE A 725 4.09 28.47 22.38
N ALA A 726 2.81 28.76 22.16
CA ALA A 726 1.71 27.99 22.75
C ALA A 726 1.73 26.53 22.30
N LYS A 727 1.86 26.27 20.98
CA LYS A 727 1.90 24.90 20.44
C LYS A 727 3.13 24.13 20.96
N THR A 728 4.28 24.79 21.10
CA THR A 728 5.49 24.16 21.65
C THR A 728 5.33 23.81 23.13
N ASN A 729 4.73 24.69 23.93
CA ASN A 729 4.42 24.41 25.33
C ASN A 729 3.37 23.30 25.50
N TYR A 730 2.38 23.21 24.61
CA TYR A 730 1.44 22.11 24.56
C TYR A 730 2.16 20.75 24.38
N PHE A 731 3.05 20.63 23.39
CA PHE A 731 3.79 19.38 23.17
C PHE A 731 4.75 19.03 24.32
N ARG A 732 5.43 20.02 24.91
CA ARG A 732 6.24 19.82 26.12
C ARG A 732 5.38 19.34 27.28
N ALA A 733 4.21 19.93 27.48
CA ALA A 733 3.27 19.50 28.51
C ALA A 733 2.74 18.08 28.26
N PHE A 734 2.52 17.69 27.01
CA PHE A 734 2.13 16.32 26.66
C PHE A 734 3.22 15.32 27.07
N ILE A 735 4.49 15.61 26.80
CA ILE A 735 5.62 14.77 27.25
C ILE A 735 5.66 14.67 28.78
N LEU A 736 5.51 15.79 29.48
CA LEU A 736 5.49 15.81 30.95
C LEU A 736 4.29 15.02 31.52
N PHE A 737 3.13 15.11 30.88
CA PHE A 737 1.94 14.35 31.26
C PHE A 737 2.20 12.84 31.13
N ASP A 738 2.74 12.37 30.01
CA ASP A 738 3.03 10.94 29.81
C ASP A 738 4.10 10.42 30.80
N GLN A 739 5.05 11.28 31.20
CA GLN A 739 6.04 11.00 32.23
C GLN A 739 5.50 11.10 33.69
N GLY A 740 4.22 11.44 33.87
CA GLY A 740 3.58 11.58 35.18
C GLY A 740 3.93 12.88 35.94
N GLN A 741 4.56 13.85 35.28
CA GLN A 741 4.95 15.15 35.84
C GLN A 741 3.81 16.18 35.72
N TYR A 742 2.65 15.86 36.30
CA TYR A 742 1.41 16.60 36.11
C TYR A 742 1.46 18.07 36.54
N ALA A 743 2.17 18.40 37.62
CA ALA A 743 2.26 19.77 38.13
C ALA A 743 3.04 20.72 37.21
N ASP A 744 4.04 20.20 36.49
CA ASP A 744 4.79 21.00 35.51
C ASP A 744 4.08 21.06 34.16
N ALA A 745 3.38 19.98 33.78
CA ALA A 745 2.45 19.99 32.65
C ALA A 745 1.35 21.04 32.82
N GLU A 746 0.74 21.14 34.00
CA GLU A 746 -0.30 22.13 34.33
C GLU A 746 0.16 23.56 34.03
N LYS A 747 1.37 23.94 34.50
CA LYS A 747 1.90 25.29 34.31
C LYS A 747 2.02 25.64 32.82
N LEU A 748 2.62 24.74 32.03
CA LEU A 748 2.81 24.95 30.59
C LEU A 748 1.48 25.03 29.84
N LEU A 749 0.48 24.23 30.25
CA LEU A 749 -0.84 24.23 29.62
C LEU A 749 -1.64 25.48 29.95
N LEU A 750 -1.59 25.99 31.18
CA LEU A 750 -2.27 27.24 31.55
C LEU A 750 -1.69 28.42 30.76
N ASP A 751 -0.36 28.47 30.59
CA ASP A 751 0.31 29.47 29.76
C ASP A 751 -0.11 29.33 28.28
N SER A 752 -0.10 28.10 27.74
CA SER A 752 -0.54 27.81 26.37
C SER A 752 -2.00 28.23 26.12
N GLN A 753 -2.91 27.87 27.03
CA GLN A 753 -4.33 28.21 26.96
C GLN A 753 -4.52 29.72 26.93
N HIS A 754 -3.83 30.46 27.80
CA HIS A 754 -3.93 31.91 27.87
C HIS A 754 -3.52 32.56 26.55
N ILE A 755 -2.40 32.12 25.96
CA ILE A 755 -1.91 32.64 24.68
C ILE A 755 -2.89 32.30 23.55
N GLN A 756 -3.35 31.04 23.46
CA GLN A 756 -4.30 30.61 22.42
C GLN A 756 -5.61 31.39 22.49
N HIS A 757 -6.13 31.61 23.70
CA HIS A 757 -7.34 32.39 23.93
C HIS A 757 -7.17 33.85 23.46
N GLN A 758 -6.04 34.49 23.77
CA GLN A 758 -5.75 35.85 23.30
C GLN A 758 -5.64 35.95 21.78
N LEU A 759 -5.07 34.92 21.14
CA LEU A 759 -4.92 34.85 19.69
C LEU A 759 -6.21 34.42 18.97
N GLY A 760 -7.21 33.91 19.70
CA GLY A 760 -8.41 33.33 19.12
C GLY A 760 -8.19 31.98 18.43
N ASP A 761 -7.12 31.26 18.76
CA ASP A 761 -6.84 29.90 18.26
C ASP A 761 -7.71 28.87 18.97
N GLN A 762 -8.93 28.72 18.46
CA GLN A 762 -9.92 27.79 19.02
C GLN A 762 -9.52 26.32 18.88
N HIS A 763 -8.71 25.96 17.87
CA HIS A 763 -8.26 24.57 17.69
C HIS A 763 -7.22 24.21 18.75
N GLY A 764 -6.21 25.07 18.93
CA GLY A 764 -5.20 24.90 19.97
C GLY A 764 -5.82 24.93 21.37
N GLU A 765 -6.73 25.88 21.63
CA GLU A 765 -7.40 26.01 22.93
C GLU A 765 -8.18 24.73 23.28
N ALA A 766 -8.91 24.15 22.33
CA ALA A 766 -9.66 22.91 22.58
C ALA A 766 -8.75 21.72 22.96
N ALA A 767 -7.61 21.58 22.29
CA ALA A 767 -6.64 20.52 22.58
C ALA A 767 -5.96 20.74 23.95
N THR A 768 -5.62 21.98 24.28
CA THR A 768 -5.04 22.34 25.58
C THR A 768 -6.02 22.09 26.73
N LEU A 769 -7.32 22.43 26.55
CA LEU A 769 -8.36 22.18 27.55
C LEU A 769 -8.56 20.68 27.83
N ASP A 770 -8.52 19.84 26.78
CA ASP A 770 -8.61 18.38 26.92
C ASP A 770 -7.44 17.81 27.75
N LEU A 771 -6.21 18.24 27.45
CA LEU A 771 -5.03 17.81 28.19
C LEU A 771 -5.00 18.36 29.62
N LEU A 772 -5.48 19.59 29.86
CA LEU A 772 -5.69 20.13 31.23
C LEU A 772 -6.69 19.27 32.00
N GLY A 773 -7.80 18.87 31.37
CA GLY A 773 -8.78 17.98 31.97
C GLY A 773 -8.15 16.64 32.38
N SER A 774 -7.29 16.08 31.53
CA SER A 774 -6.55 14.85 31.81
C SER A 774 -5.55 15.04 32.98
N VAL A 775 -4.80 16.14 33.00
CA VAL A 775 -3.89 16.50 34.11
C VAL A 775 -4.63 16.60 35.44
N TYR A 776 -5.77 17.30 35.48
CA TYR A 776 -6.57 17.42 36.71
C TYR A 776 -7.27 16.12 37.12
N PHE A 777 -7.54 15.21 36.19
CA PHE A 777 -8.07 13.89 36.52
C PHE A 777 -7.03 13.01 37.23
N GLU A 778 -5.77 13.08 36.81
CA GLU A 778 -4.66 12.34 37.39
C GLU A 778 -4.20 12.91 38.75
N ILE A 779 -4.35 14.21 38.98
CA ILE A 779 -4.17 14.83 40.29
C ILE A 779 -5.42 14.50 41.13
N ASP A 780 -5.34 13.42 41.91
CA ASP A 780 -6.38 12.64 42.63
C ASP A 780 -7.48 13.39 43.44
N GLU A 781 -7.55 14.72 43.41
CA GLU A 781 -8.42 15.57 44.25
C GLU A 781 -9.31 16.58 43.48
N ASN A 782 -9.39 16.55 42.14
CA ASN A 782 -10.15 17.58 41.38
C ASN A 782 -10.98 17.09 40.18
N THR A 783 -11.83 16.08 40.38
CA THR A 783 -12.74 15.58 39.32
C THR A 783 -13.70 16.64 38.80
N GLU A 784 -14.12 17.59 39.65
CA GLU A 784 -14.98 18.70 39.25
C GLU A 784 -14.29 19.60 38.21
N ARG A 785 -13.05 20.01 38.46
CA ARG A 785 -12.30 20.86 37.54
C ARG A 785 -11.90 20.11 36.27
N ALA A 786 -11.53 18.82 36.39
CA ALA A 786 -11.30 17.96 35.23
C ALA A 786 -12.54 17.92 34.31
N ARG A 787 -13.74 17.76 34.89
CA ARG A 787 -15.01 17.78 34.14
C ARG A 787 -15.28 19.12 33.48
N GLN A 788 -15.07 20.24 34.18
CA GLN A 788 -15.25 21.58 33.61
C GLN A 788 -14.38 21.81 32.37
N PHE A 789 -13.11 21.39 32.42
CA PHE A 789 -12.20 21.47 31.28
C PHE A 789 -12.64 20.56 30.13
N ALA A 790 -13.00 19.31 30.42
CA ALA A 790 -13.47 18.35 29.42
C ALA A 790 -14.77 18.83 28.73
N GLU A 791 -15.74 19.35 29.47
CA GLU A 791 -16.98 19.89 28.91
C GLU A 791 -16.72 21.13 28.04
N SER A 792 -15.82 22.01 28.47
CA SER A 792 -15.42 23.19 27.70
C SER A 792 -14.72 22.80 26.40
N ALA A 793 -13.81 21.83 26.45
CA ALA A 793 -13.18 21.25 25.28
C ALA A 793 -14.24 20.65 24.34
N TYR A 794 -15.16 19.84 24.87
CA TYR A 794 -16.21 19.18 24.08
C TYR A 794 -17.11 20.17 23.35
N GLN A 795 -17.51 21.26 24.03
CA GLN A 795 -18.31 22.34 23.42
C GLN A 795 -17.56 23.03 22.30
N LEU A 796 -16.28 23.36 22.52
CA LEU A 796 -15.45 24.03 21.51
C LEU A 796 -15.23 23.13 20.29
N GLN A 797 -14.95 21.85 20.51
CA GLN A 797 -14.80 20.86 19.45
C GLN A 797 -16.07 20.59 18.66
N THR A 798 -17.23 20.62 19.33
CA THR A 798 -18.54 20.52 18.67
C THR A 798 -18.79 21.73 17.79
N LYS A 799 -18.47 22.94 18.27
CA LYS A 799 -18.57 24.19 17.49
C LYS A 799 -17.66 24.15 16.26
N LEU A 800 -16.45 23.60 16.39
CA LEU A 800 -15.48 23.43 15.31
C LEU A 800 -15.81 22.27 14.36
N GLN A 801 -16.82 21.45 14.67
CA GLN A 801 -17.13 20.21 13.96
C GLN A 801 -15.94 19.25 13.86
N ASN A 802 -15.01 19.32 14.82
CA ASN A 802 -13.84 18.46 14.87
C ASN A 802 -14.19 17.12 15.52
N GLN A 803 -14.60 16.13 14.73
CA GLN A 803 -14.96 14.81 15.26
C GLN A 803 -13.76 14.05 15.83
N THR A 804 -12.57 14.21 15.25
CA THR A 804 -11.36 13.51 15.68
C THR A 804 -11.00 13.88 17.11
N GLY A 805 -10.96 15.18 17.44
CA GLY A 805 -10.62 15.57 18.80
C GLY A 805 -11.77 15.36 19.81
N GLN A 806 -13.02 15.14 19.37
CA GLN A 806 -14.12 14.85 20.31
C GLN A 806 -13.91 13.52 21.03
N ILE A 807 -13.20 12.58 20.41
CA ILE A 807 -12.98 11.23 20.92
C ILE A 807 -12.21 11.24 22.25
N PRO A 808 -10.99 11.82 22.36
CA PRO A 808 -10.26 11.84 23.63
C PRO A 808 -11.04 12.55 24.74
N VAL A 809 -11.77 13.63 24.42
CA VAL A 809 -12.62 14.35 25.38
C VAL A 809 -13.75 13.45 25.92
N LEU A 810 -14.42 12.70 25.04
CA LEU A 810 -15.47 11.74 25.44
C LEU A 810 -14.90 10.61 26.31
N ARG A 811 -13.68 10.14 25.99
CA ARG A 811 -12.96 9.15 26.81
C ARG A 811 -12.64 9.70 28.19
N LEU A 812 -12.18 10.96 28.28
CA LEU A 812 -11.92 11.62 29.56
C LEU A 812 -13.20 11.77 30.40
N LEU A 813 -14.32 12.21 29.81
CA LEU A 813 -15.61 12.27 30.50
C LEU A 813 -16.05 10.88 31.01
N SER A 814 -15.86 9.84 30.20
CA SER A 814 -16.10 8.47 30.63
C SER A 814 -15.20 8.04 31.80
N HIS A 815 -13.92 8.41 31.80
CA HIS A 815 -12.99 8.13 32.90
C HIS A 815 -13.44 8.78 34.22
N ILE A 816 -13.87 10.06 34.15
CA ILE A 816 -14.41 10.80 35.29
C ILE A 816 -15.66 10.09 35.83
N ASP A 817 -16.61 9.73 34.97
CA ASP A 817 -17.84 9.06 35.36
C ASP A 817 -17.60 7.65 35.95
N ILE A 818 -16.64 6.89 35.42
CA ILE A 818 -16.22 5.59 35.99
C ILE A 818 -15.71 5.75 37.43
N ARG A 819 -14.94 6.81 37.69
CA ARG A 819 -14.39 7.12 39.01
C ARG A 819 -15.48 7.55 40.00
N GLU A 820 -16.47 8.30 39.51
CA GLU A 820 -17.65 8.73 40.27
C GLU A 820 -18.75 7.66 40.38
N GLN A 821 -18.49 6.45 39.84
CA GLN A 821 -19.43 5.31 39.82
C GLN A 821 -20.73 5.57 39.03
N GLN A 822 -20.71 6.52 38.09
CA GLN A 822 -21.81 6.82 37.17
C GLN A 822 -21.67 6.00 35.88
N LEU A 823 -21.83 4.68 35.99
CA LEU A 823 -21.47 3.75 34.91
C LEU A 823 -22.35 3.90 33.64
N ASP A 824 -23.61 4.33 33.78
CA ASP A 824 -24.53 4.51 32.65
C ASP A 824 -24.15 5.70 31.77
N THR A 825 -23.76 6.82 32.37
CA THR A 825 -23.30 8.00 31.63
C THR A 825 -21.91 7.77 31.05
N ALA A 826 -21.02 7.08 31.78
CA ALA A 826 -19.73 6.64 31.26
C ALA A 826 -19.87 5.82 29.97
N GLU A 827 -20.76 4.82 29.98
CA GLU A 827 -20.99 3.98 28.80
C GLU A 827 -21.56 4.78 27.63
N ALA A 828 -22.46 5.72 27.88
CA ALA A 828 -22.99 6.58 26.82
C ALA A 828 -21.88 7.42 26.15
N PHE A 829 -20.93 7.97 26.93
CA PHE A 829 -19.78 8.68 26.38
C PHE A 829 -18.85 7.77 25.58
N VAL A 830 -18.49 6.59 26.12
CA VAL A 830 -17.58 5.67 25.44
C VAL A 830 -18.18 5.09 24.16
N GLN A 831 -19.48 4.78 24.13
CA GLN A 831 -20.19 4.31 22.94
C GLN A 831 -20.18 5.38 21.84
N LYS A 832 -20.32 6.66 22.20
CA LYS A 832 -20.19 7.76 21.26
C LYS A 832 -18.77 7.89 20.73
N ALA A 833 -17.76 7.72 21.58
CA ALA A 833 -16.35 7.69 21.17
C ALA A 833 -16.09 6.53 20.18
N ILE A 834 -16.57 5.32 20.47
CA ILE A 834 -16.50 4.14 19.59
C ILE A 834 -17.15 4.43 18.24
N GLN A 835 -18.35 5.03 18.23
CA GLN A 835 -19.06 5.37 17.00
C GLN A 835 -18.24 6.34 16.13
N LEU A 836 -17.65 7.37 16.74
CA LEU A 836 -16.80 8.32 16.04
C LEU A 836 -15.53 7.64 15.51
N SER A 837 -14.82 6.86 16.34
CA SER A 837 -13.62 6.12 15.95
C SER A 837 -13.88 5.17 14.77
N ARG A 838 -15.00 4.44 14.78
CA ARG A 838 -15.44 3.59 13.66
C ARG A 838 -15.72 4.41 12.40
N SER A 839 -16.40 5.55 12.52
CA SER A 839 -16.71 6.41 11.36
C SER A 839 -15.47 7.02 10.72
N LEU A 840 -14.42 7.25 11.50
CA LEU A 840 -13.14 7.79 11.06
C LEU A 840 -12.13 6.72 10.66
N ASN A 841 -12.47 5.43 10.79
CA ASN A 841 -11.55 4.29 10.62
C ASN A 841 -10.25 4.42 11.46
N ASN A 842 -10.34 4.99 12.66
CA ASN A 842 -9.21 5.14 13.56
C ASN A 842 -9.15 3.96 14.55
N LEU A 843 -8.31 2.96 14.23
CA LEU A 843 -8.15 1.75 15.04
C LEU A 843 -7.54 2.04 16.42
N SER A 844 -6.62 3.00 16.53
CA SER A 844 -5.98 3.37 17.80
C SER A 844 -7.01 3.92 18.79
N GLU A 845 -7.81 4.89 18.34
CA GLU A 845 -8.87 5.49 19.15
C GLU A 845 -10.02 4.51 19.45
N LEU A 846 -10.28 3.56 18.55
CA LEU A 846 -11.24 2.49 18.79
C LEU A 846 -10.76 1.57 19.93
N ALA A 847 -9.51 1.12 19.89
CA ALA A 847 -8.94 0.26 20.93
C ALA A 847 -8.89 0.96 22.29
N ALA A 848 -8.50 2.24 22.32
CA ALA A 848 -8.50 3.03 23.55
C ALA A 848 -9.91 3.18 24.16
N SER A 849 -10.94 3.30 23.31
CA SER A 849 -12.33 3.39 23.75
C SER A 849 -12.88 2.04 24.21
N PHE A 850 -12.54 0.94 23.53
CA PHE A 850 -12.89 -0.41 24.01
C PHE A 850 -12.22 -0.76 25.33
N PHE A 851 -10.97 -0.34 25.55
CA PHE A 851 -10.28 -0.51 26.83
C PHE A 851 -11.05 0.13 28.01
N LEU A 852 -11.76 1.23 27.76
CA LEU A 852 -12.65 1.84 28.75
C LEU A 852 -13.96 1.07 28.91
N LEU A 853 -14.55 0.60 27.81
CA LEU A 853 -15.78 -0.18 27.84
C LEU A 853 -15.61 -1.50 28.64
N ILE A 854 -14.49 -2.20 28.47
CA ILE A 854 -14.19 -3.40 29.26
C ILE A 854 -14.04 -3.08 30.75
N ALA A 855 -13.53 -1.90 31.11
CA ALA A 855 -13.44 -1.47 32.50
C ALA A 855 -14.83 -1.23 33.12
N ILE A 856 -15.77 -0.68 32.33
CA ILE A 856 -17.18 -0.51 32.71
C ILE A 856 -17.85 -1.87 32.92
N TYR A 857 -17.74 -2.79 31.94
CA TYR A 857 -18.35 -4.12 32.03
C TYR A 857 -17.80 -4.93 33.20
N ARG A 858 -16.50 -4.83 33.49
CA ARG A 858 -15.92 -5.47 34.68
C ARG A 858 -16.52 -4.91 35.98
N LYS A 859 -16.69 -3.58 36.10
CA LYS A 859 -17.30 -2.95 37.29
C LYS A 859 -18.77 -3.29 37.48
N ARG A 860 -19.51 -3.55 36.39
CA ARG A 860 -20.90 -4.02 36.43
C ARG A 860 -21.05 -5.54 36.57
N GLU A 861 -19.95 -6.28 36.49
CA GLU A 861 -19.94 -7.75 36.45
C GLU A 861 -20.74 -8.34 35.26
N THR A 862 -20.84 -7.60 34.15
CA THR A 862 -21.48 -8.04 32.90
C THR A 862 -20.47 -8.78 32.02
N PHE A 863 -20.11 -10.00 32.44
CA PHE A 863 -19.00 -10.75 31.84
C PHE A 863 -19.30 -11.30 30.44
N ALA A 864 -20.57 -11.52 30.09
CA ALA A 864 -20.96 -11.99 28.76
C ALA A 864 -20.62 -10.97 27.67
N GLU A 865 -20.77 -9.68 27.98
CA GLU A 865 -20.42 -8.55 27.12
C GLU A 865 -18.91 -8.20 27.20
N PHE A 866 -18.25 -8.50 28.34
CA PHE A 866 -16.83 -8.22 28.56
C PHE A 866 -15.91 -8.98 27.62
N PHE A 867 -16.02 -10.32 27.55
CA PHE A 867 -15.03 -11.16 26.86
C PHE A 867 -14.91 -10.85 25.35
N PRO A 868 -16.01 -10.73 24.57
CA PRO A 868 -15.91 -10.40 23.15
C PRO A 868 -15.17 -9.09 22.90
N VAL A 869 -15.47 -8.04 23.69
CA VAL A 869 -14.84 -6.72 23.54
C VAL A 869 -13.37 -6.77 23.98
N ALA A 870 -13.04 -7.50 25.06
CA ALA A 870 -11.67 -7.65 25.52
C ALA A 870 -10.78 -8.40 24.52
N GLU A 871 -11.29 -9.48 23.91
CA GLU A 871 -10.59 -10.23 22.87
C GLU A 871 -10.37 -9.38 21.61
N GLU A 872 -11.39 -8.65 21.16
CA GLU A 872 -11.26 -7.72 20.03
C GLU A 872 -10.22 -6.62 20.34
N THR A 873 -10.22 -6.09 21.56
CA THR A 873 -9.25 -5.06 22.01
C THR A 873 -7.81 -5.59 21.97
N VAL A 874 -7.57 -6.83 22.43
CA VAL A 874 -6.25 -7.48 22.34
C VAL A 874 -5.80 -7.59 20.88
N GLN A 875 -6.68 -8.06 19.99
CA GLN A 875 -6.36 -8.20 18.57
C GLN A 875 -6.04 -6.85 17.91
N ILE A 876 -6.77 -5.78 18.26
CA ILE A 876 -6.48 -4.45 17.70
C ILE A 876 -5.12 -3.94 18.22
N PHE A 877 -4.81 -4.05 19.51
CA PHE A 877 -3.51 -3.62 20.02
C PHE A 877 -2.35 -4.44 19.44
N GLN A 878 -2.55 -5.73 19.17
CA GLN A 878 -1.59 -6.56 18.43
C GLN A 878 -1.36 -6.06 17.00
N ARG A 879 -2.44 -5.67 16.29
CA ARG A 879 -2.33 -5.05 14.96
C ARG A 879 -1.55 -3.74 14.99
N LEU A 880 -1.74 -2.94 16.03
CA LEU A 880 -1.05 -1.66 16.24
C LEU A 880 0.37 -1.82 16.82
N GLY A 881 0.83 -3.04 17.09
CA GLY A 881 2.11 -3.28 17.76
C GLY A 881 2.20 -2.73 19.19
N ASN A 882 1.07 -2.38 19.80
CA ASN A 882 1.02 -1.73 21.11
C ASN A 882 1.04 -2.76 22.26
N LYS A 883 2.23 -3.31 22.52
CA LYS A 883 2.45 -4.37 23.52
C LYS A 883 2.04 -3.97 24.94
N ARG A 884 2.17 -2.69 25.31
CA ARG A 884 1.80 -2.19 26.65
C ARG A 884 0.30 -2.32 26.88
N PHE A 885 -0.51 -1.85 25.94
CA PHE A 885 -1.97 -1.91 26.08
C PHE A 885 -2.53 -3.30 25.77
N GLU A 886 -1.88 -4.10 24.93
CA GLU A 886 -2.16 -5.54 24.80
C GLU A 886 -2.06 -6.24 26.17
N ALA A 887 -0.92 -6.08 26.85
CA ALA A 887 -0.66 -6.67 28.17
C ALA A 887 -1.64 -6.14 29.24
N ALA A 888 -1.93 -4.84 29.24
CA ALA A 888 -2.90 -4.24 30.15
C ALA A 888 -4.32 -4.78 29.95
N THR A 889 -4.72 -5.08 28.71
CA THR A 889 -6.02 -5.67 28.38
C THR A 889 -6.12 -7.12 28.84
N LEU A 890 -5.08 -7.93 28.60
CA LEU A 890 -4.99 -9.29 29.11
C LEU A 890 -5.02 -9.36 30.64
N ARG A 891 -4.43 -8.36 31.32
CA ARG A 891 -4.57 -8.22 32.77
C ARG A 891 -6.03 -8.03 33.19
N GLN A 892 -6.84 -7.25 32.44
CA GLN A 892 -8.28 -7.13 32.74
C GLN A 892 -9.00 -8.47 32.64
N ILE A 893 -8.67 -9.29 31.65
CA ILE A 893 -9.20 -10.66 31.50
C ILE A 893 -8.83 -11.51 32.71
N ALA A 894 -7.56 -11.47 33.15
CA ALA A 894 -7.14 -12.20 34.34
C ALA A 894 -7.88 -11.75 35.61
N LEU A 895 -8.13 -10.45 35.77
CA LEU A 895 -8.89 -9.93 36.91
C LEU A 895 -10.35 -10.42 36.91
N VAL A 896 -11.00 -10.55 35.74
CA VAL A 896 -12.33 -11.17 35.63
C VAL A 896 -12.27 -12.67 35.98
N ASN A 897 -11.24 -13.38 35.54
CA ASN A 897 -11.02 -14.78 35.93
C ASN A 897 -10.85 -14.94 37.45
N MET A 898 -10.21 -13.97 38.12
CA MET A 898 -10.11 -13.98 39.59
C MET A 898 -11.46 -13.79 40.29
N VAL A 899 -12.29 -12.85 39.80
CA VAL A 899 -13.63 -12.58 40.35
C VAL A 899 -14.58 -13.77 40.12
N THR A 900 -14.42 -14.48 39.01
CA THR A 900 -15.19 -15.69 38.67
C THR A 900 -14.57 -16.99 39.21
N GLU A 901 -13.60 -16.88 40.13
CA GLU A 901 -12.90 -17.98 40.81
C GLU A 901 -12.13 -18.95 39.90
N GLN A 902 -11.83 -18.56 38.67
CA GLN A 902 -11.01 -19.31 37.71
C GLN A 902 -9.51 -19.03 37.91
N TYR A 903 -9.01 -19.33 39.11
CA TYR A 903 -7.66 -18.93 39.53
C TYR A 903 -6.51 -19.52 38.70
N GLU A 904 -6.64 -20.74 38.16
CA GLU A 904 -5.61 -21.33 37.28
C GLU A 904 -5.55 -20.63 35.90
N ALA A 905 -6.72 -20.25 35.36
CA ALA A 905 -6.78 -19.46 34.13
C ALA A 905 -6.18 -18.06 34.36
N ALA A 906 -6.55 -17.41 35.47
CA ALA A 906 -5.97 -16.13 35.87
C ALA A 906 -4.44 -16.20 36.01
N LYS A 907 -3.90 -17.23 36.67
CA LYS A 907 -2.46 -17.46 36.81
C LYS A 907 -1.76 -17.56 35.46
N THR A 908 -2.32 -18.37 34.56
CA THR A 908 -1.76 -18.59 33.21
C THR A 908 -1.69 -17.27 32.43
N THR A 909 -2.79 -16.52 32.40
CA THR A 909 -2.84 -15.21 31.73
C THR A 909 -1.89 -14.21 32.38
N LEU A 910 -1.84 -14.12 33.72
CA LEU A 910 -0.94 -13.18 34.40
C LEU A 910 0.54 -13.49 34.16
N MET A 911 0.94 -14.77 34.08
CA MET A 911 2.30 -15.14 33.71
C MET A 911 2.66 -14.68 32.29
N GLU A 912 1.72 -14.78 31.36
CA GLU A 912 1.88 -14.31 29.98
C GLU A 912 2.03 -12.77 29.94
N VAL A 913 1.21 -12.05 30.71
CA VAL A 913 1.30 -10.59 30.86
C VAL A 913 2.63 -10.18 31.50
N LEU A 914 3.08 -10.89 32.53
CA LEU A 914 4.35 -10.63 33.22
C LEU A 914 5.54 -10.74 32.25
N ALA A 915 5.53 -11.75 31.37
CA ALA A 915 6.55 -11.92 30.34
C ALA A 915 6.56 -10.75 29.34
N ARG A 916 5.38 -10.29 28.89
CA ARG A 916 5.26 -9.13 28.00
C ARG A 916 5.77 -7.84 28.64
N PHE A 917 5.36 -7.52 29.88
CA PHE A 917 5.84 -6.31 30.56
C PHE A 917 7.35 -6.34 30.81
N ARG A 918 7.93 -7.52 31.05
CA ARG A 918 9.39 -7.68 31.12
C ARG A 918 10.07 -7.39 29.78
N GLU A 919 9.49 -7.85 28.67
CA GLU A 919 10.04 -7.62 27.32
C GLU A 919 10.08 -6.13 26.95
N ILE A 920 9.07 -5.35 27.36
CA ILE A 920 9.01 -3.91 27.10
C ILE A 920 9.57 -3.04 28.23
N GLU A 921 10.22 -3.66 29.21
CA GLU A 921 10.80 -2.99 30.39
C GLU A 921 9.82 -2.08 31.18
N GLU A 922 8.52 -2.35 31.12
CA GLU A 922 7.48 -1.54 31.77
C GLU A 922 7.30 -1.99 33.23
N ARG A 923 7.92 -1.25 34.14
CA ARG A 923 8.08 -1.66 35.54
C ARG A 923 6.80 -1.54 36.38
N TYR A 924 5.94 -0.56 36.10
CA TYR A 924 4.76 -0.33 36.93
C TYR A 924 3.72 -1.43 36.72
N GLY A 925 3.40 -1.76 35.47
CA GLY A 925 2.54 -2.88 35.11
C GLY A 925 3.09 -4.22 35.56
N TYR A 926 4.42 -4.42 35.49
CA TYR A 926 5.06 -5.59 36.05
C TYR A 926 4.80 -5.73 37.56
N GLY A 927 4.92 -4.63 38.33
CA GLY A 927 4.59 -4.60 39.77
C GLY A 927 3.11 -4.88 40.07
N LEU A 928 2.19 -4.36 39.26
CA LEU A 928 0.76 -4.65 39.39
C LEU A 928 0.44 -6.13 39.15
N VAL A 929 1.02 -6.73 38.12
CA VAL A 929 0.80 -8.14 37.77
C VAL A 929 1.37 -9.08 38.83
N LEU A 930 2.53 -8.76 39.42
CA LEU A 930 3.06 -9.50 40.57
C LEU A 930 2.16 -9.40 41.80
N THR A 931 1.52 -8.24 41.99
CA THR A 931 0.55 -8.07 43.07
C THR A 931 -0.64 -9.01 42.89
N ASP A 932 -1.21 -9.05 41.67
CA ASP A 932 -2.32 -9.94 41.33
C ASP A 932 -1.93 -11.42 41.36
N LEU A 933 -0.72 -11.77 40.87
CA LEU A 933 -0.19 -13.14 40.95
C LEU A 933 -0.07 -13.60 42.40
N GLY A 934 0.39 -12.72 43.30
CA GLY A 934 0.47 -13.05 44.71
C GLY A 934 -0.91 -13.34 45.32
N ASP A 935 -1.94 -12.59 44.92
CA ASP A 935 -3.33 -12.82 45.33
C ASP A 935 -3.85 -14.17 44.79
N VAL A 936 -3.54 -14.49 43.53
CA VAL A 936 -3.90 -15.78 42.89
C VAL A 936 -3.20 -16.96 43.56
N HIS A 937 -1.89 -16.87 43.82
CA HIS A 937 -1.14 -17.91 44.53
C HIS A 937 -1.69 -18.16 45.93
N GLN A 938 -2.12 -17.12 46.64
CA GLN A 938 -2.75 -17.28 47.94
C GLN A 938 -4.06 -18.08 47.85
N LYS A 939 -4.89 -17.79 46.85
CA LYS A 939 -6.16 -18.52 46.61
C LYS A 939 -5.94 -19.96 46.15
N LEU A 940 -4.86 -20.23 45.42
CA LEU A 940 -4.45 -21.59 45.02
C LEU A 940 -3.75 -22.39 46.13
N GLY A 941 -3.55 -21.81 47.31
CA GLY A 941 -2.93 -22.50 48.45
C GLY A 941 -1.41 -22.56 48.43
N ASP A 942 -0.75 -21.64 47.71
CA ASP A 942 0.71 -21.51 47.63
C ASP A 942 1.19 -20.22 48.33
N PRO A 943 1.29 -20.22 49.68
CA PRO A 943 1.62 -19.02 50.45
C PRO A 943 3.07 -18.57 50.26
N GLU A 944 3.97 -19.47 49.84
CA GLU A 944 5.38 -19.16 49.59
C GLU A 944 5.52 -18.36 48.30
N ALA A 945 4.94 -18.84 47.20
CA ALA A 945 4.92 -18.11 45.93
C ALA A 945 4.14 -16.78 46.04
N SER A 946 3.05 -16.77 46.81
CA SER A 946 2.27 -15.55 47.09
C SER A 946 3.13 -14.46 47.75
N ARG A 947 3.81 -14.83 48.85
CA ARG A 947 4.69 -13.91 49.57
C ARG A 947 5.87 -13.45 48.71
N GLN A 948 6.44 -14.33 47.90
CA GLN A 948 7.54 -13.99 46.99
C GLN A 948 7.10 -12.96 45.95
N ALA A 949 5.95 -13.17 45.30
CA ALA A 949 5.42 -12.26 44.29
C ALA A 949 5.14 -10.87 44.89
N TRP A 950 4.54 -10.78 46.07
CA TRP A 950 4.32 -9.51 46.75
C TRP A 950 5.62 -8.82 47.20
N LEU A 951 6.64 -9.57 47.63
CA LEU A 951 7.94 -8.97 47.96
C LEU A 951 8.62 -8.37 46.73
N GLU A 952 8.56 -9.05 45.58
CA GLU A 952 9.08 -8.53 44.31
C GLU A 952 8.29 -7.29 43.86
N ALA A 953 6.95 -7.32 43.97
CA ALA A 953 6.11 -6.15 43.70
C ALA A 953 6.47 -4.95 44.60
N LYS A 954 6.78 -5.20 45.88
CA LYS A 954 7.21 -4.16 46.82
C LYS A 954 8.53 -3.53 46.38
N GLN A 955 9.51 -4.34 45.99
CA GLN A 955 10.81 -3.83 45.52
C GLN A 955 10.65 -2.88 44.33
N ILE A 956 9.73 -3.22 43.42
CA ILE A 956 9.40 -2.37 42.27
C ILE A 956 8.70 -1.09 42.72
N ALA A 957 7.71 -1.20 43.61
CA ALA A 957 6.99 -0.05 44.14
C ALA A 957 7.90 0.92 44.90
N ASP A 958 8.86 0.39 45.67
CA ASP A 958 9.91 1.15 46.37
C ASP A 958 10.84 1.84 45.38
N PHE A 959 11.28 1.14 44.34
CA PHE A 959 12.13 1.69 43.28
C PHE A 959 11.45 2.84 42.52
N LEU A 960 10.16 2.68 42.20
CA LEU A 960 9.38 3.68 41.46
C LEU A 960 8.90 4.85 42.33
N GLY A 961 8.95 4.73 43.67
CA GLY A 961 8.39 5.73 44.58
C GLY A 961 6.86 5.85 44.51
N HIS A 962 6.16 4.82 44.02
CA HIS A 962 4.73 4.89 43.72
C HIS A 962 3.89 4.55 44.97
N ALA A 963 3.47 5.58 45.71
CA ALA A 963 2.81 5.43 47.03
C ALA A 963 1.59 4.50 47.03
N HIS A 964 0.75 4.55 46.00
CA HIS A 964 -0.44 3.69 45.92
C HIS A 964 -0.11 2.20 45.76
N LEU A 965 0.85 1.85 44.90
CA LEU A 965 1.29 0.47 44.72
C LEU A 965 1.99 -0.05 45.99
N GLN A 966 2.81 0.80 46.63
CA GLN A 966 3.42 0.47 47.93
C GLN A 966 2.34 0.14 48.97
N ALA A 967 1.34 1.00 49.14
CA ALA A 967 0.24 0.77 50.08
C ALA A 967 -0.53 -0.53 49.79
N GLN A 968 -0.81 -0.80 48.51
CA GLN A 968 -1.48 -2.03 48.08
C GLN A 968 -0.69 -3.30 48.42
N VAL A 969 0.61 -3.30 48.18
CA VAL A 969 1.47 -4.46 48.43
C VAL A 969 1.74 -4.64 49.92
N GLU A 970 1.96 -3.55 50.66
CA GLU A 970 2.14 -3.59 52.11
C GLU A 970 0.90 -4.10 52.84
N ALA A 971 -0.31 -3.74 52.37
CA ALA A 971 -1.55 -4.27 52.93
C ALA A 971 -1.64 -5.80 52.84
N ARG A 972 -1.16 -6.39 51.73
CA ARG A 972 -1.12 -7.84 51.49
C ARG A 972 -0.06 -8.52 52.34
N LEU A 973 1.16 -7.99 52.38
CA LEU A 973 2.24 -8.50 53.22
C LEU A 973 1.92 -8.45 54.73
N ASN A 974 1.12 -7.47 55.16
CA ASN A 974 0.71 -7.28 56.55
C ASN A 974 -0.59 -8.03 56.93
N GLY A 975 -1.19 -8.79 56.01
CA GLY A 975 -2.35 -9.65 56.27
C GLY A 975 -3.65 -8.93 56.65
N ARG A 976 -3.84 -7.66 56.26
CA ARG A 976 -4.95 -6.81 56.74
C ARG A 976 -6.23 -6.82 55.87
N LEU A 977 -6.30 -7.59 54.80
CA LEU A 977 -7.52 -7.68 53.98
C LEU A 977 -8.07 -9.12 53.97
N GLN A 978 -9.20 -9.30 54.64
CA GLN A 978 -10.14 -10.38 54.29
C GLN A 978 -10.65 -10.07 52.87
N ILE A 979 -10.26 -10.92 51.92
CA ILE A 979 -10.70 -10.84 50.52
C ILE A 979 -12.18 -11.22 50.49
N ASN A 980 -13.05 -10.20 50.42
CA ASN A 980 -14.45 -10.31 50.00
C ASN A 980 -14.56 -9.91 48.54
#